data_AF-A0A813YSZ6-F1
#
_entry.id   AF-A0A813YSZ6-F1
#
_cell.length_a   1.000
_cell.length_b   1.000
_cell.length_c   1.000
_cell.angle_alpha   90.00
_cell.angle_beta   90.00
_cell.angle_gamma   90.00
#
_symmetry.space_group_name_H-M   'P 1'
#
loop_
_entity.id
_entity.type
_entity.pdbx_description
1 polymer ?
#
loop_
_entity_poly.entity_id
_entity_poly.type
_entity_poly.pdbx_seq_one_letter_code
_entity_poly.pdbx_strand_id
1 'polypeptide(L)'
;MHVEYPRCPKCQYPLVKCKRYSTLIKKIHGRLDKFYSGTETLLVDTLRQRLNRSIDYTGLPENIVDIIRRDSDNNRQKKLCDLFIHVVGLFQNLKKQVSTERDKILEAVYEHVKKNDSLFLTRQQWLDLEHEYNRLVFIDRFKTLKEALTNGFNQSEIQTLNDNLFGPNQFTQSICQKCKTLLYYADDDNDIWQTILPDQLKWDEYEKDQHICDRKWMMCSKDGKPFQYISGSIHMYRMPREYWNDRLEKMWAAGLNAIQTYVFWDQHELVEGVYNFDDTNDLVAFLQLAQKIGFVVILRVGPYICGEHEFGGFPWWLLRDLTDIQFRQMNSVYLNAVTRWMSVLLPKIRPLLYNNGGPVITVQVENEYGSYKACDHDYTSYLRDIFRQYLGDNVALFTTDCNGPHYLECGTTKGAYSTVDFGIKTNITEAFSYQRMYAPHGPLVNSEFYPGWLDIWGINHAKVSTSDIIKTLDEMLSIGVNVNIYMFFGGTNFGFTSGADPDYQPQTTSYDYDAPISEAGDINSKYLAIRALIGKYSPLPSTPIPGNNTKKAYGSVQLSFKQSLLSYIQSHSPYCETSMYPKRFEELGQNQAFVVYSTVLKDPEVQGKVLDLSGIRDRAYVLLGEKSIGIAYRANSSSIKLTIEAPGNQETYLNIIVENMGRLNFGDNLFDTKGLISNITLNGQILSNWTMCISGSLFDQAPTNLTMNKFQDFDPNAPNIYSGNFSVTDKVPSDTFLLPTTVSNGYWEKGIAYINKYNLGRYWPVMGPQVTLYTPGIWLNPSTTNSITMIELQSSPCGSKQTCSIELVDCPILDKPTLVSERLLFKRQRY
;
A
#
# COMPACT_ATOMS: atom_id res chain seq x y z
N MET A 1 -51.80 18.96 16.41
CA MET A 1 -52.73 17.83 16.64
C MET A 1 -51.92 16.55 16.68
N HIS A 2 -51.58 16.05 17.87
CA HIS A 2 -50.98 14.72 18.01
C HIS A 2 -52.11 13.70 18.14
N VAL A 3 -52.22 12.80 17.15
CA VAL A 3 -53.10 11.64 17.22
C VAL A 3 -52.34 10.56 17.99
N GLU A 4 -52.79 10.23 19.21
CA GLU A 4 -52.28 9.09 19.96
C GLU A 4 -52.87 7.80 19.40
N TYR A 5 -52.01 6.91 18.89
CA TYR A 5 -52.41 5.55 18.54
C TYR A 5 -52.45 4.67 19.80
N PRO A 6 -53.46 3.79 19.94
CA PRO A 6 -53.57 2.91 21.10
C PRO A 6 -52.34 2.00 21.21
N ARG A 7 -51.83 1.89 22.45
CA ARG A 7 -50.60 1.17 22.80
C ARG A 7 -50.94 -0.21 23.39
N CYS A 8 -50.06 -1.19 23.17
CA CYS A 8 -50.22 -2.55 23.67
C CYS A 8 -50.14 -2.58 25.21
N PRO A 9 -51.11 -3.17 25.93
CA PRO A 9 -51.13 -3.14 27.40
C PRO A 9 -50.02 -3.96 28.07
N LYS A 10 -49.33 -4.86 27.34
CA LYS A 10 -48.20 -5.64 27.89
C LYS A 10 -46.81 -5.01 27.67
N CYS A 11 -46.62 -4.25 26.59
CA CYS A 11 -45.31 -3.73 26.22
C CYS A 11 -45.28 -2.24 25.82
N GLN A 12 -46.42 -1.54 25.92
CA GLN A 12 -46.54 -0.08 25.76
C GLN A 12 -46.17 0.49 24.36
N TYR A 13 -45.93 -0.33 23.33
CA TYR A 13 -45.66 0.14 21.95
C TYR A 13 -46.94 0.36 21.11
N PRO A 14 -46.92 1.23 20.06
CA PRO A 14 -48.06 1.48 19.17
C PRO A 14 -48.50 0.23 18.39
N LEU A 15 -49.80 -0.10 18.42
CA LEU A 15 -50.38 -1.34 17.87
C LEU A 15 -50.05 -1.63 16.39
N VAL A 16 -49.82 -0.59 15.58
CA VAL A 16 -49.46 -0.71 14.15
C VAL A 16 -48.09 -1.39 13.95
N LYS A 17 -47.17 -1.27 14.91
CA LYS A 17 -45.86 -1.94 14.85
C LYS A 17 -45.95 -3.42 15.26
N CYS A 18 -46.76 -3.79 16.26
CA CYS A 18 -46.94 -5.19 16.70
C CYS A 18 -47.47 -6.13 15.60
N LYS A 19 -48.31 -5.64 14.68
CA LYS A 19 -48.86 -6.44 13.57
C LYS A 19 -47.78 -6.83 12.54
N ARG A 20 -46.73 -6.02 12.35
CA ARG A 20 -45.57 -6.34 11.48
C ARG A 20 -44.60 -7.32 12.15
N TYR A 21 -44.40 -7.23 13.46
CA TYR A 21 -43.56 -8.18 14.22
C TYR A 21 -44.12 -9.61 14.24
N SER A 22 -45.44 -9.77 14.38
CA SER A 22 -46.12 -11.08 14.32
C SER A 22 -45.89 -11.80 12.98
N THR A 23 -45.92 -11.06 11.88
CA THR A 23 -45.73 -11.61 10.52
C THR A 23 -44.28 -12.01 10.26
N LEU A 24 -43.30 -11.29 10.82
CA LEU A 24 -41.87 -11.58 10.66
C LEU A 24 -41.44 -12.80 11.51
N ILE A 25 -41.90 -12.87 12.77
CA ILE A 25 -41.66 -14.04 13.64
C ILE A 25 -42.32 -15.28 13.03
N LYS A 26 -43.53 -15.18 12.47
CA LYS A 26 -44.18 -16.29 11.75
C LYS A 26 -43.41 -16.75 10.51
N LYS A 27 -42.72 -15.84 9.79
CA LYS A 27 -41.86 -16.20 8.65
C LYS A 27 -40.58 -16.92 9.07
N ILE A 28 -39.96 -16.50 10.17
CA ILE A 28 -38.76 -17.15 10.72
C ILE A 28 -39.14 -18.52 11.31
N HIS A 29 -40.23 -18.61 12.08
CA HIS A 29 -40.79 -19.88 12.55
C HIS A 29 -41.12 -20.81 11.38
N GLY A 30 -41.82 -20.31 10.35
CA GLY A 30 -42.20 -21.13 9.18
C GLY A 30 -41.03 -21.63 8.33
N ARG A 31 -39.87 -20.95 8.35
CA ARG A 31 -38.63 -21.42 7.70
C ARG A 31 -37.90 -22.46 8.55
N LEU A 32 -37.88 -22.29 9.87
CA LEU A 32 -37.32 -23.26 10.82
C LEU A 32 -38.17 -24.54 10.88
N ASP A 33 -39.50 -24.43 10.90
CA ASP A 33 -40.41 -25.58 10.94
C ASP A 33 -40.32 -26.41 9.63
N LYS A 34 -40.17 -25.75 8.47
CA LYS A 34 -39.92 -26.44 7.18
C LYS A 34 -38.60 -27.21 7.14
N PHE A 35 -37.58 -26.73 7.87
CA PHE A 35 -36.29 -27.38 7.97
C PHE A 35 -36.37 -28.64 8.86
N TYR A 36 -36.90 -28.53 10.08
CA TYR A 36 -36.98 -29.65 11.02
C TYR A 36 -37.99 -30.74 10.61
N SER A 37 -39.09 -30.37 9.95
CA SER A 37 -40.03 -31.34 9.37
C SER A 37 -39.43 -32.11 8.17
N GLY A 38 -38.53 -31.49 7.41
CA GLY A 38 -37.82 -32.15 6.31
C GLY A 38 -36.82 -33.21 6.80
N THR A 39 -36.09 -32.92 7.88
CA THR A 39 -35.15 -33.87 8.52
C THR A 39 -35.86 -34.98 9.30
N GLU A 40 -36.99 -34.69 9.96
CA GLU A 40 -37.82 -35.72 10.62
C GLU A 40 -38.42 -36.71 9.60
N THR A 41 -38.90 -36.24 8.44
CA THR A 41 -39.51 -37.10 7.41
C THR A 41 -38.46 -38.04 6.78
N LEU A 42 -37.25 -37.54 6.55
CA LEU A 42 -36.15 -38.32 5.94
C LEU A 42 -35.62 -39.43 6.87
N LEU A 43 -35.54 -39.15 8.18
CA LEU A 43 -35.11 -40.12 9.18
C LEU A 43 -36.18 -41.20 9.42
N VAL A 44 -37.46 -40.81 9.43
CA VAL A 44 -38.61 -41.74 9.56
C VAL A 44 -38.75 -42.65 8.35
N ASP A 45 -38.55 -42.15 7.13
CA ASP A 45 -38.63 -42.96 5.91
C ASP A 45 -37.46 -43.93 5.77
N THR A 46 -36.26 -43.54 6.24
CA THR A 46 -35.08 -44.42 6.30
C THR A 46 -35.25 -45.52 7.35
N LEU A 47 -35.84 -45.21 8.51
CA LEU A 47 -36.17 -46.18 9.56
C LEU A 47 -37.33 -47.11 9.15
N ARG A 48 -38.33 -46.61 8.42
CA ARG A 48 -39.41 -47.42 7.81
C ARG A 48 -38.87 -48.42 6.79
N GLN A 49 -37.91 -48.00 5.95
CA GLN A 49 -37.28 -48.90 4.98
C GLN A 49 -36.43 -49.99 5.63
N ARG A 50 -35.82 -49.73 6.80
CA ARG A 50 -35.12 -50.76 7.60
C ARG A 50 -36.08 -51.76 8.27
N LEU A 51 -37.22 -51.31 8.81
CA LEU A 51 -38.23 -52.19 9.43
C LEU A 51 -38.92 -53.14 8.43
N ASN A 52 -39.06 -52.75 7.16
CA ASN A 52 -39.70 -53.57 6.13
C ASN A 52 -38.76 -54.57 5.42
N ARG A 53 -37.44 -54.55 5.69
CA ARG A 53 -36.45 -55.43 5.03
C ARG A 53 -35.92 -56.57 5.89
N SER A 54 -36.34 -56.71 7.14
CA SER A 54 -35.81 -57.73 8.08
C SER A 54 -36.84 -58.75 8.54
N ILE A 55 -37.74 -59.20 7.65
CA ILE A 55 -38.54 -60.40 7.92
C ILE A 55 -38.45 -61.35 6.71
N ASP A 56 -37.54 -62.30 6.82
CA ASP A 56 -37.44 -63.47 5.95
C ASP A 56 -38.24 -64.62 6.60
N TYR A 57 -39.18 -65.20 5.86
CA TYR A 57 -40.04 -66.30 6.31
C TYR A 57 -39.68 -67.65 5.68
N THR A 58 -38.51 -67.78 5.05
CA THR A 58 -38.14 -69.02 4.37
C THR A 58 -37.28 -69.92 5.25
N GLY A 59 -37.88 -71.02 5.76
CA GLY A 59 -37.13 -72.09 6.45
C GLY A 59 -37.76 -72.70 7.70
N LEU A 60 -39.04 -72.49 7.99
CA LEU A 60 -39.69 -73.11 9.16
C LEU A 60 -40.69 -74.20 8.73
N PRO A 61 -40.62 -75.42 9.31
CA PRO A 61 -41.59 -76.49 9.03
C PRO A 61 -43.01 -76.09 9.46
N GLU A 62 -44.03 -76.60 8.74
CA GLU A 62 -45.45 -76.19 8.83
C GLU A 62 -46.07 -76.24 10.24
N ASN A 63 -45.42 -76.88 11.22
CA ASN A 63 -45.85 -76.91 12.62
C ASN A 63 -45.38 -75.71 13.47
N ILE A 64 -44.53 -74.81 12.96
CA ILE A 64 -44.10 -73.59 13.68
C ILE A 64 -44.95 -72.36 13.32
N VAL A 65 -45.61 -72.37 12.16
CA VAL A 65 -46.49 -71.26 11.73
C VAL A 65 -47.75 -71.15 12.59
N ASP A 66 -48.24 -72.26 13.15
CA ASP A 66 -49.43 -72.26 14.02
C ASP A 66 -49.12 -71.96 15.50
N ILE A 67 -47.88 -72.18 15.95
CA ILE A 67 -47.44 -71.85 17.32
C ILE A 67 -47.18 -70.35 17.47
N ILE A 68 -46.72 -69.66 16.43
CA ILE A 68 -46.47 -68.21 16.46
C ILE A 68 -47.78 -67.38 16.46
N ARG A 69 -48.91 -67.97 16.06
CA ARG A 69 -50.21 -67.28 16.02
C ARG A 69 -50.94 -67.21 17.36
N ARG A 70 -50.51 -67.94 18.39
CA ARG A 70 -51.20 -67.95 19.68
C ARG A 70 -50.23 -67.75 20.84
N ASP A 71 -50.61 -66.79 21.67
CA ASP A 71 -50.03 -66.42 22.97
C ASP A 71 -48.77 -65.54 23.01
N SER A 72 -49.11 -64.25 23.01
CA SER A 72 -48.65 -63.16 23.87
C SER A 72 -47.75 -63.47 25.09
N ASP A 73 -46.89 -62.48 25.35
CA ASP A 73 -46.21 -62.14 26.61
C ASP A 73 -44.97 -62.94 27.03
N ASN A 74 -43.80 -62.31 26.93
CA ASN A 74 -43.31 -61.43 28.01
C ASN A 74 -41.79 -61.08 27.93
N ASN A 75 -41.15 -61.12 26.75
CA ASN A 75 -39.75 -60.68 26.64
C ASN A 75 -39.36 -59.92 25.35
N ARG A 76 -40.33 -59.59 24.49
CA ARG A 76 -40.09 -58.76 23.28
C ARG A 76 -40.52 -57.30 23.46
N GLN A 77 -41.55 -57.02 24.26
CA GLN A 77 -41.93 -55.63 24.60
C GLN A 77 -40.89 -54.93 25.47
N LYS A 78 -40.19 -55.63 26.38
CA LYS A 78 -39.20 -55.02 27.26
C LYS A 78 -38.01 -54.45 26.48
N LYS A 79 -37.44 -55.22 25.54
CA LYS A 79 -36.34 -54.76 24.67
C LYS A 79 -36.75 -53.67 23.67
N LEU A 80 -38.00 -53.68 23.20
CA LEU A 80 -38.53 -52.62 22.32
C LEU A 80 -38.86 -51.34 23.11
N CYS A 81 -39.36 -51.44 24.34
CA CYS A 81 -39.55 -50.29 25.23
C CYS A 81 -38.21 -49.68 25.66
N ASP A 82 -37.20 -50.49 25.99
CA ASP A 82 -35.88 -49.97 26.38
C ASP A 82 -35.20 -49.23 25.21
N LEU A 83 -35.33 -49.75 23.99
CA LEU A 83 -34.84 -49.09 22.77
C LEU A 83 -35.66 -47.84 22.42
N PHE A 84 -36.98 -47.88 22.60
CA PHE A 84 -37.86 -46.73 22.37
C PHE A 84 -37.61 -45.63 23.42
N ILE A 85 -37.37 -45.98 24.68
CA ILE A 85 -36.98 -45.03 25.75
C ILE A 85 -35.59 -44.45 25.46
N HIS A 86 -34.64 -45.23 24.94
CA HIS A 86 -33.31 -44.72 24.56
C HIS A 86 -33.38 -43.77 23.36
N VAL A 87 -34.16 -44.11 22.32
CA VAL A 87 -34.33 -43.30 21.12
C VAL A 87 -35.17 -42.05 21.40
N VAL A 88 -36.21 -42.15 22.22
CA VAL A 88 -37.00 -40.99 22.69
C VAL A 88 -36.17 -40.12 23.64
N GLY A 89 -35.31 -40.70 24.47
CA GLY A 89 -34.36 -39.98 25.32
C GLY A 89 -33.30 -39.22 24.51
N LEU A 90 -32.75 -39.84 23.46
CA LEU A 90 -31.89 -39.19 22.47
C LEU A 90 -32.62 -38.09 21.72
N PHE A 91 -33.86 -38.32 21.27
CA PHE A 91 -34.72 -37.32 20.65
C PHE A 91 -35.03 -36.15 21.59
N GLN A 92 -35.29 -36.41 22.87
CA GLN A 92 -35.56 -35.37 23.87
C GLN A 92 -34.31 -34.57 24.21
N ASN A 93 -33.13 -35.19 24.25
CA ASN A 93 -31.84 -34.52 24.44
C ASN A 93 -31.42 -33.69 23.21
N LEU A 94 -31.59 -34.22 21.99
CA LEU A 94 -31.39 -33.48 20.74
C LEU A 94 -32.37 -32.32 20.61
N LYS A 95 -33.66 -32.53 20.93
CA LYS A 95 -34.67 -31.46 20.92
C LYS A 95 -34.38 -30.40 22.00
N LYS A 96 -33.81 -30.79 23.14
CA LYS A 96 -33.28 -29.87 24.17
C LYS A 96 -32.07 -29.09 23.66
N GLN A 97 -31.07 -29.72 23.07
CA GLN A 97 -29.86 -29.05 22.54
C GLN A 97 -30.19 -28.12 21.37
N VAL A 98 -31.05 -28.56 20.44
CA VAL A 98 -31.56 -27.76 19.32
C VAL A 98 -32.40 -26.59 19.82
N SER A 99 -33.24 -26.78 20.85
CA SER A 99 -33.89 -25.67 21.56
C SER A 99 -32.85 -24.71 22.12
N THR A 100 -31.85 -25.21 22.85
CA THR A 100 -30.86 -24.35 23.52
C THR A 100 -30.03 -23.53 22.52
N GLU A 101 -29.63 -24.10 21.39
CA GLU A 101 -28.88 -23.41 20.32
C GLU A 101 -29.77 -22.45 19.51
N ARG A 102 -31.01 -22.86 19.20
CA ARG A 102 -32.03 -21.97 18.60
C ARG A 102 -32.33 -20.79 19.50
N ASP A 103 -32.40 -21.02 20.81
CA ASP A 103 -32.65 -20.03 21.84
C ASP A 103 -31.44 -19.07 21.96
N LYS A 104 -30.19 -19.57 21.88
CA LYS A 104 -28.97 -18.73 21.84
C LYS A 104 -28.91 -17.79 20.62
N ILE A 105 -29.29 -18.26 19.43
CA ILE A 105 -29.33 -17.41 18.22
C ILE A 105 -30.44 -16.37 18.33
N LEU A 106 -31.61 -16.76 18.85
CA LEU A 106 -32.72 -15.84 19.11
C LEU A 106 -32.37 -14.81 20.20
N GLU A 107 -31.61 -15.21 21.21
CA GLU A 107 -31.14 -14.36 22.30
C GLU A 107 -30.04 -13.39 21.84
N ALA A 108 -29.13 -13.82 20.96
CA ALA A 108 -28.15 -12.94 20.33
C ALA A 108 -28.81 -11.89 19.41
N VAL A 109 -29.83 -12.28 18.65
CA VAL A 109 -30.64 -11.35 17.84
C VAL A 109 -31.45 -10.40 18.72
N TYR A 110 -32.02 -10.91 19.82
CA TYR A 110 -32.78 -10.12 20.79
C TYR A 110 -31.91 -9.07 21.51
N GLU A 111 -30.73 -9.45 21.99
CA GLU A 111 -29.79 -8.54 22.65
C GLU A 111 -29.21 -7.50 21.68
N HIS A 112 -29.00 -7.84 20.41
CA HIS A 112 -28.60 -6.86 19.38
C HIS A 112 -29.68 -5.80 19.15
N VAL A 113 -30.95 -6.21 19.00
CA VAL A 113 -32.09 -5.29 18.81
C VAL A 113 -32.29 -4.39 20.04
N LYS A 114 -32.12 -4.96 21.23
CA LYS A 114 -32.22 -4.25 22.52
C LYS A 114 -31.10 -3.23 22.73
N LYS A 115 -29.88 -3.52 22.26
CA LYS A 115 -28.69 -2.67 22.48
C LYS A 115 -28.60 -1.48 21.52
N ASN A 116 -29.13 -1.61 20.30
CA ASN A 116 -28.88 -0.63 19.23
C ASN A 116 -30.10 0.18 18.79
N ASP A 117 -31.29 -0.08 19.35
CA ASP A 117 -32.58 0.59 19.01
C ASP A 117 -32.84 0.72 17.49
N SER A 118 -32.26 -0.21 16.71
CA SER A 118 -32.23 -0.27 15.25
C SER A 118 -32.73 -1.63 14.79
N LEU A 119 -33.67 -1.63 13.83
CA LEU A 119 -34.33 -2.83 13.30
C LEU A 119 -33.67 -3.40 12.05
N PHE A 120 -32.50 -2.90 11.66
CA PHE A 120 -31.81 -3.36 10.46
C PHE A 120 -30.38 -3.77 10.80
N LEU A 121 -30.10 -5.05 10.60
CA LEU A 121 -28.74 -5.57 10.48
C LEU A 121 -28.19 -5.09 9.13
N THR A 122 -26.94 -4.64 9.11
CA THR A 122 -26.24 -4.33 7.85
C THR A 122 -26.03 -5.59 7.03
N ARG A 123 -25.78 -5.46 5.72
CA ARG A 123 -25.50 -6.62 4.85
C ARG A 123 -24.34 -7.47 5.37
N GLN A 124 -23.30 -6.83 5.91
CA GLN A 124 -22.16 -7.52 6.52
C GLN A 124 -22.57 -8.32 7.76
N GLN A 125 -23.39 -7.74 8.64
CA GLN A 125 -23.86 -8.45 9.85
C GLN A 125 -24.79 -9.62 9.52
N TRP A 126 -25.55 -9.54 8.43
CA TRP A 126 -26.31 -10.68 7.90
C TRP A 126 -25.39 -11.78 7.39
N LEU A 127 -24.33 -11.42 6.68
CA LEU A 127 -23.33 -12.37 6.19
C LEU A 127 -22.56 -13.02 7.34
N ASP A 128 -22.25 -12.28 8.41
CA ASP A 128 -21.56 -12.80 9.59
C ASP A 128 -22.45 -13.79 10.36
N LEU A 129 -23.75 -13.48 10.51
CA LEU A 129 -24.75 -14.39 11.11
C LEU A 129 -24.98 -15.63 10.24
N GLU A 130 -24.97 -15.48 8.91
CA GLU A 130 -25.06 -16.59 7.96
C GLU A 130 -23.79 -17.45 7.99
N HIS A 131 -22.62 -16.85 8.16
CA HIS A 131 -21.35 -17.55 8.34
C HIS A 131 -21.31 -18.35 9.64
N GLU A 132 -21.73 -17.76 10.76
CA GLU A 132 -21.78 -18.47 12.05
C GLU A 132 -22.85 -19.57 12.03
N TYR A 133 -24.00 -19.33 11.40
CA TYR A 133 -25.02 -20.35 11.11
C TYR A 133 -24.44 -21.53 10.31
N ASN A 134 -23.74 -21.24 9.21
CA ASN A 134 -23.12 -22.26 8.37
C ASN A 134 -22.00 -23.03 9.10
N ARG A 135 -21.23 -22.35 9.96
CA ARG A 135 -20.19 -22.95 10.81
C ARG A 135 -20.79 -23.93 11.82
N LEU A 136 -21.84 -23.54 12.53
CA LEU A 136 -22.50 -24.39 13.51
C LEU A 136 -23.19 -25.61 12.86
N VAL A 137 -23.86 -25.40 11.72
CA VAL A 137 -24.45 -26.49 10.91
C VAL A 137 -23.39 -27.47 10.42
N PHE A 138 -22.21 -26.97 10.02
CA PHE A 138 -21.10 -27.83 9.60
C PHE A 138 -20.56 -28.66 10.76
N ILE A 139 -20.34 -28.05 11.94
CA ILE A 139 -19.85 -28.76 13.14
C ILE A 139 -20.81 -29.86 13.59
N ASP A 140 -22.12 -29.62 13.52
CA ASP A 140 -23.15 -30.59 13.92
C ASP A 140 -23.23 -31.79 12.96
N ARG A 141 -23.18 -31.54 11.63
CA ARG A 141 -23.09 -32.59 10.61
C ARG A 141 -21.81 -33.40 10.76
N PHE A 142 -20.70 -32.74 11.12
CA PHE A 142 -19.42 -33.40 11.31
C PHE A 142 -19.39 -34.28 12.57
N LYS A 143 -20.01 -33.84 13.67
CA LYS A 143 -20.20 -34.68 14.87
C LYS A 143 -21.03 -35.93 14.59
N THR A 144 -22.10 -35.78 13.80
CA THR A 144 -22.94 -36.90 13.37
C THR A 144 -22.14 -37.93 12.56
N LEU A 145 -21.25 -37.48 11.68
CA LEU A 145 -20.36 -38.37 10.92
C LEU A 145 -19.34 -39.08 11.83
N LYS A 146 -18.78 -38.35 12.80
CA LYS A 146 -17.84 -38.90 13.80
C LYS A 146 -18.51 -39.97 14.68
N GLU A 147 -19.73 -39.74 15.14
CA GLU A 147 -20.49 -40.74 15.92
C GLU A 147 -20.84 -41.99 15.11
N ALA A 148 -21.14 -41.86 13.81
CA ALA A 148 -21.37 -43.01 12.94
C ALA A 148 -20.10 -43.88 12.77
N LEU A 149 -18.93 -43.25 12.67
CA LEU A 149 -17.64 -43.94 12.64
C LEU A 149 -17.37 -44.70 13.95
N THR A 150 -17.58 -44.05 15.09
CA THR A 150 -17.38 -44.67 16.41
C THR A 150 -18.35 -45.84 16.68
N ASN A 151 -19.52 -45.83 16.04
CA ASN A 151 -20.54 -46.87 16.17
C ASN A 151 -20.43 -48.00 15.12
N GLY A 152 -19.32 -48.09 14.37
CA GLY A 152 -18.99 -49.26 13.55
C GLY A 152 -19.64 -49.32 12.17
N PHE A 153 -20.04 -48.18 11.59
CA PHE A 153 -20.57 -48.12 10.23
C PHE A 153 -19.50 -48.51 9.20
N ASN A 154 -19.88 -49.25 8.17
CA ASN A 154 -18.94 -49.64 7.12
C ASN A 154 -18.72 -48.50 6.10
N GLN A 155 -17.68 -48.63 5.27
CA GLN A 155 -17.22 -47.56 4.37
C GLN A 155 -18.28 -47.08 3.37
N SER A 156 -19.13 -47.98 2.86
CA SER A 156 -20.23 -47.62 1.96
C SER A 156 -21.34 -46.85 2.67
N GLU A 157 -21.60 -47.18 3.95
CA GLU A 157 -22.59 -46.50 4.77
C GLU A 157 -22.11 -45.12 5.19
N ILE A 158 -20.82 -44.98 5.53
CA ILE A 158 -20.17 -43.69 5.80
C ILE A 158 -20.26 -42.80 4.55
N GLN A 159 -19.96 -43.33 3.37
CA GLN A 159 -20.02 -42.57 2.12
C GLN A 159 -21.45 -42.09 1.81
N THR A 160 -22.44 -42.96 2.00
CA THR A 160 -23.85 -42.61 1.79
C THR A 160 -24.33 -41.56 2.81
N LEU A 161 -23.94 -41.70 4.07
CA LEU A 161 -24.27 -40.73 5.13
C LEU A 161 -23.62 -39.38 4.84
N ASN A 162 -22.37 -39.40 4.40
CA ASN A 162 -21.61 -38.23 3.99
C ASN A 162 -22.26 -37.51 2.79
N ASP A 163 -22.61 -38.24 1.74
CA ASP A 163 -23.28 -37.68 0.56
C ASP A 163 -24.66 -37.11 0.90
N ASN A 164 -25.33 -37.64 1.93
CA ASN A 164 -26.60 -37.10 2.43
C ASN A 164 -26.42 -35.87 3.34
N LEU A 165 -25.36 -35.83 4.15
CA LEU A 165 -25.09 -34.71 5.06
C LEU A 165 -24.48 -33.50 4.32
N PHE A 166 -23.66 -33.74 3.30
CA PHE A 166 -22.89 -32.71 2.62
C PHE A 166 -23.20 -32.61 1.12
N GLY A 167 -23.90 -33.57 0.52
CA GLY A 167 -24.14 -33.65 -0.92
C GLY A 167 -23.10 -34.54 -1.62
N PRO A 168 -23.46 -35.21 -2.74
CA PRO A 168 -22.53 -36.06 -3.48
C PRO A 168 -21.34 -35.23 -4.01
N ASN A 169 -20.12 -35.74 -3.81
CA ASN A 169 -18.84 -35.10 -4.16
C ASN A 169 -18.47 -33.79 -3.42
N GLN A 170 -19.27 -33.32 -2.46
CA GLN A 170 -18.95 -32.10 -1.70
C GLN A 170 -18.06 -32.34 -0.48
N PHE A 171 -17.91 -33.56 0.02
CA PHE A 171 -17.00 -33.82 1.13
C PHE A 171 -15.53 -33.66 0.73
N THR A 172 -15.15 -34.18 -0.45
CA THR A 172 -13.80 -34.05 -1.01
C THR A 172 -13.46 -32.59 -1.36
N GLN A 173 -14.44 -31.80 -1.81
CA GLN A 173 -14.25 -30.37 -2.09
C GLN A 173 -14.33 -29.48 -0.83
N SER A 174 -15.22 -29.77 0.13
CA SER A 174 -15.37 -28.96 1.35
C SER A 174 -14.21 -29.16 2.34
N ILE A 175 -13.61 -30.36 2.39
CA ILE A 175 -12.37 -30.60 3.14
C ILE A 175 -11.20 -29.80 2.55
N CYS A 176 -11.12 -29.65 1.22
CA CYS A 176 -9.98 -29.00 0.58
C CYS A 176 -9.94 -27.48 0.84
N GLN A 177 -11.08 -26.81 0.97
CA GLN A 177 -11.16 -25.35 1.02
C GLN A 177 -11.64 -24.75 2.35
N LYS A 178 -12.42 -25.47 3.17
CA LYS A 178 -12.97 -24.94 4.44
C LYS A 178 -12.47 -25.64 5.71
N CYS A 179 -11.91 -26.86 5.62
CA CYS A 179 -11.46 -27.60 6.80
C CYS A 179 -10.04 -27.29 7.28
N LYS A 180 -9.16 -26.69 6.47
CA LYS A 180 -7.78 -26.37 6.89
C LYS A 180 -7.72 -25.51 8.16
N THR A 181 -8.68 -24.61 8.36
CA THR A 181 -8.77 -23.74 9.54
C THR A 181 -9.48 -24.39 10.73
N LEU A 182 -10.38 -25.35 10.50
CA LEU A 182 -11.20 -25.98 11.54
C LEU A 182 -10.54 -27.20 12.18
N LEU A 183 -9.73 -27.97 11.43
CA LEU A 183 -8.95 -29.08 11.97
C LEU A 183 -7.79 -28.62 12.87
N TYR A 184 -7.37 -27.36 12.74
CA TYR A 184 -6.32 -26.76 13.57
C TYR A 184 -6.74 -26.58 15.05
N TYR A 185 -8.03 -26.71 15.38
CA TYR A 185 -8.56 -26.52 16.74
C TYR A 185 -9.02 -27.82 17.43
N ALA A 186 -8.92 -28.98 16.79
CA ALA A 186 -9.39 -30.25 17.34
C ALA A 186 -8.26 -31.28 17.31
N ASP A 187 -7.55 -31.43 18.43
CA ASP A 187 -6.36 -32.27 18.54
C ASP A 187 -6.64 -33.77 18.81
N ASP A 188 -5.57 -34.56 18.66
CA ASP A 188 -5.20 -35.89 19.18
C ASP A 188 -5.50 -37.23 18.46
N ASP A 189 -6.41 -37.36 17.49
CA ASP A 189 -6.68 -38.69 16.87
C ASP A 189 -6.25 -38.79 15.38
N ASN A 190 -4.96 -38.60 15.09
CA ASN A 190 -4.43 -38.67 13.71
C ASN A 190 -4.48 -40.08 13.09
N ASP A 191 -4.48 -41.15 13.90
CA ASP A 191 -4.38 -42.54 13.44
C ASP A 191 -5.67 -43.07 12.76
N ILE A 192 -6.84 -42.58 13.17
CA ILE A 192 -8.11 -42.99 12.55
C ILE A 192 -8.19 -42.50 11.09
N TRP A 193 -7.57 -41.36 10.79
CA TRP A 193 -7.72 -40.68 9.50
C TRP A 193 -6.81 -41.24 8.40
N GLN A 194 -5.68 -41.87 8.75
CA GLN A 194 -4.81 -42.53 7.76
C GLN A 194 -5.46 -43.78 7.14
N THR A 195 -6.43 -44.39 7.85
CA THR A 195 -7.05 -45.65 7.42
C THR A 195 -8.19 -45.44 6.41
N ILE A 196 -8.70 -44.22 6.25
CA ILE A 196 -9.95 -43.92 5.53
C ILE A 196 -9.69 -43.20 4.18
N LEU A 197 -8.52 -42.60 3.98
CA LEU A 197 -8.19 -41.92 2.73
C LEU A 197 -7.96 -42.95 1.59
N PRO A 198 -8.51 -42.72 0.37
CA PRO A 198 -8.24 -43.58 -0.79
C PRO A 198 -6.74 -43.69 -1.06
N ASP A 199 -6.28 -44.81 -1.64
CA ASP A 199 -4.84 -45.03 -1.93
C ASP A 199 -4.17 -43.90 -2.71
N GLN A 200 -4.92 -43.15 -3.53
CA GLN A 200 -4.45 -41.96 -4.27
C GLN A 200 -4.21 -40.70 -3.42
N LEU A 201 -4.61 -40.73 -2.15
CA LEU A 201 -4.43 -39.67 -1.15
C LEU A 201 -3.58 -40.14 0.05
N LYS A 202 -2.96 -41.33 -0.05
CA LYS A 202 -1.97 -41.77 0.94
C LYS A 202 -0.75 -40.84 0.85
N TRP A 203 -0.37 -40.33 2.02
CA TRP A 203 0.54 -39.20 2.19
C TRP A 203 2.01 -39.47 1.80
N ASP A 204 2.35 -40.66 1.31
CA ASP A 204 3.74 -41.14 1.24
C ASP A 204 4.33 -41.17 -0.18
N GLU A 205 3.55 -40.99 -1.26
CA GLU A 205 4.10 -41.03 -2.64
C GLU A 205 4.47 -39.67 -3.23
N TYR A 206 4.14 -38.56 -2.56
CA TYR A 206 4.51 -37.20 -3.00
C TYR A 206 5.86 -36.71 -2.43
N GLU A 207 6.51 -37.48 -1.55
CA GLU A 207 7.75 -37.08 -0.86
C GLU A 207 9.05 -37.40 -1.62
N LYS A 208 8.99 -38.02 -2.80
CA LYS A 208 10.23 -38.46 -3.50
C LYS A 208 10.90 -37.42 -4.40
N ASP A 209 10.26 -36.30 -4.71
CA ASP A 209 10.83 -35.27 -5.61
C ASP A 209 10.98 -33.87 -4.99
N GLN A 210 10.90 -33.72 -3.66
CA GLN A 210 11.21 -32.46 -2.99
C GLN A 210 12.16 -32.66 -1.81
N HIS A 211 13.45 -32.75 -2.13
CA HIS A 211 14.45 -32.40 -1.13
C HIS A 211 14.30 -30.91 -0.79
N ILE A 212 14.13 -30.63 0.49
CA ILE A 212 13.97 -29.32 1.18
C ILE A 212 12.50 -28.94 1.45
N CYS A 213 11.93 -29.51 2.51
CA CYS A 213 11.11 -28.83 3.55
C CYS A 213 10.18 -29.84 4.26
N ASP A 214 10.70 -30.50 5.29
CA ASP A 214 9.94 -31.33 6.23
C ASP A 214 9.00 -30.44 7.09
N ARG A 215 7.87 -30.99 7.57
CA ARG A 215 6.76 -30.31 8.28
C ARG A 215 7.14 -29.56 9.57
N LYS A 216 8.42 -29.54 9.94
CA LYS A 216 8.96 -28.92 11.15
C LYS A 216 9.43 -27.47 11.00
N TRP A 217 9.46 -26.89 9.81
CA TRP A 217 9.99 -25.53 9.62
C TRP A 217 9.00 -24.60 8.94
N MET A 218 8.21 -23.88 9.75
CA MET A 218 7.57 -22.61 9.37
C MET A 218 8.59 -21.46 9.17
N MET A 219 9.89 -21.77 9.04
CA MET A 219 10.99 -20.82 9.15
C MET A 219 11.93 -20.95 7.95
N CYS A 220 12.55 -19.84 7.53
CA CYS A 220 13.64 -19.89 6.55
C CYS A 220 14.79 -20.72 7.11
N SER A 221 15.62 -21.30 6.24
CA SER A 221 16.91 -21.86 6.64
C SER A 221 18.05 -21.01 6.11
N LYS A 222 19.01 -20.70 6.97
CA LYS A 222 20.28 -20.06 6.61
C LYS A 222 21.42 -20.93 7.15
N ASP A 223 22.31 -21.37 6.27
CA ASP A 223 23.43 -22.27 6.59
C ASP A 223 22.99 -23.56 7.33
N GLY A 224 21.84 -24.13 6.94
CA GLY A 224 21.26 -25.33 7.55
C GLY A 224 20.61 -25.10 8.92
N LYS A 225 20.52 -23.85 9.39
CA LYS A 225 19.89 -23.48 10.66
C LYS A 225 18.60 -22.70 10.44
N PRO A 226 17.63 -22.78 11.36
CA PRO A 226 16.42 -21.96 11.31
C PRO A 226 16.79 -20.48 11.38
N PHE A 227 16.14 -19.68 10.55
CA PHE A 227 16.41 -18.27 10.40
C PHE A 227 15.08 -17.51 10.28
N GLN A 228 14.93 -16.47 11.09
CA GLN A 228 13.86 -15.49 11.01
C GLN A 228 14.52 -14.14 10.75
N TYR A 229 14.18 -13.49 9.64
CA TYR A 229 14.61 -12.11 9.45
C TYR A 229 13.65 -11.14 10.12
N ILE A 230 14.24 -10.17 10.80
CA ILE A 230 13.58 -8.96 11.28
C ILE A 230 14.27 -7.83 10.52
N SER A 231 13.60 -7.37 9.47
CA SER A 231 14.10 -6.42 8.50
C SER A 231 13.52 -5.02 8.74
N GLY A 232 14.25 -4.01 8.30
CA GLY A 232 13.76 -2.65 8.16
C GLY A 232 14.02 -2.12 6.76
N SER A 233 13.06 -1.39 6.20
CA SER A 233 13.26 -0.73 4.90
C SER A 233 14.05 0.56 5.03
N ILE A 234 15.01 0.71 4.12
CA ILE A 234 15.92 1.86 3.99
C ILE A 234 16.26 2.04 2.52
N HIS A 235 16.10 3.26 1.98
CA HIS A 235 16.37 3.56 0.57
C HIS A 235 17.59 4.46 0.43
N MET A 236 18.65 3.95 -0.21
CA MET A 236 19.95 4.62 -0.24
C MET A 236 19.92 6.02 -0.88
N TYR A 237 19.04 6.22 -1.87
CA TYR A 237 18.89 7.48 -2.59
C TYR A 237 18.18 8.58 -1.77
N ARG A 238 17.46 8.20 -0.69
CA ARG A 238 16.74 9.13 0.19
C ARG A 238 17.61 9.78 1.26
N MET A 239 18.93 9.64 1.16
CA MET A 239 19.91 10.28 2.03
C MET A 239 21.25 10.44 1.31
N PRO A 240 22.10 11.39 1.74
CA PRO A 240 23.47 11.46 1.26
C PRO A 240 24.28 10.20 1.60
N ARG A 241 25.23 9.84 0.72
CA ARG A 241 26.06 8.62 0.84
C ARG A 241 26.80 8.54 2.17
N GLU A 242 27.27 9.67 2.67
CA GLU A 242 28.04 9.77 3.91
C GLU A 242 27.22 9.38 5.15
N TYR A 243 25.88 9.39 5.07
CA TYR A 243 25.01 8.98 6.16
C TYR A 243 24.57 7.51 6.09
N TRP A 244 24.88 6.77 5.03
CA TRP A 244 24.51 5.35 4.93
C TRP A 244 25.01 4.54 6.12
N ASN A 245 26.27 4.73 6.53
CA ASN A 245 26.84 3.98 7.66
C ASN A 245 26.11 4.29 8.97
N ASP A 246 25.82 5.56 9.26
CA ASP A 246 25.10 5.94 10.47
C ASP A 246 23.69 5.31 10.51
N ARG A 247 22.94 5.38 9.41
CA ARG A 247 21.57 4.83 9.39
C ARG A 247 21.59 3.31 9.55
N LEU A 248 22.51 2.62 8.87
CA LEU A 248 22.65 1.17 8.97
C LEU A 248 23.14 0.74 10.37
N GLU A 249 24.07 1.46 11.00
CA GLU A 249 24.50 1.16 12.37
C GLU A 249 23.37 1.35 13.40
N LYS A 250 22.52 2.37 13.23
CA LYS A 250 21.31 2.54 14.04
C LYS A 250 20.33 1.39 13.83
N MET A 251 20.07 0.99 12.59
CA MET A 251 19.26 -0.18 12.28
C MET A 251 19.81 -1.46 12.94
N TRP A 252 21.13 -1.65 12.91
CA TRP A 252 21.78 -2.81 13.53
C TRP A 252 21.61 -2.77 15.05
N ALA A 253 21.89 -1.62 15.66
CA ALA A 253 21.73 -1.42 17.10
C ALA A 253 20.26 -1.57 17.57
N ALA A 254 19.27 -1.45 16.69
CA ALA A 254 17.87 -1.73 16.97
C ALA A 254 17.56 -3.24 17.11
N GLY A 255 18.49 -4.11 16.72
CA GLY A 255 18.31 -5.56 16.72
C GLY A 255 17.84 -6.15 15.38
N LEU A 256 17.78 -5.34 14.32
CA LEU A 256 17.51 -5.84 12.97
C LEU A 256 18.68 -6.71 12.51
N ASN A 257 18.36 -7.83 11.86
CA ASN A 257 19.36 -8.73 11.26
C ASN A 257 19.33 -8.71 9.73
N ALA A 258 18.36 -8.00 9.14
CA ALA A 258 18.23 -7.79 7.72
C ALA A 258 17.86 -6.34 7.39
N ILE A 259 18.13 -5.93 6.16
CA ILE A 259 17.56 -4.71 5.57
C ILE A 259 16.81 -5.04 4.29
N GLN A 260 15.83 -4.19 3.96
CA GLN A 260 15.14 -4.23 2.68
C GLN A 260 15.34 -2.91 1.92
N THR A 261 15.58 -2.99 0.62
CA THR A 261 15.71 -1.78 -0.21
C THR A 261 15.19 -1.99 -1.62
N TYR A 262 14.60 -0.93 -2.19
CA TYR A 262 14.25 -0.86 -3.61
C TYR A 262 15.46 -0.49 -4.47
N VAL A 263 15.39 -0.85 -5.76
CA VAL A 263 16.26 -0.33 -6.82
C VAL A 263 15.46 0.61 -7.72
N PHE A 264 15.91 1.85 -7.84
CA PHE A 264 15.21 2.94 -8.54
C PHE A 264 15.73 3.03 -9.99
N TRP A 265 15.02 2.42 -10.95
CA TRP A 265 15.48 2.36 -12.34
C TRP A 265 15.68 3.76 -12.94
N ASP A 266 14.77 4.69 -12.71
CA ASP A 266 14.87 6.10 -13.12
C ASP A 266 16.15 6.80 -12.65
N GLN A 267 16.64 6.48 -11.45
CA GLN A 267 17.87 7.05 -10.90
C GLN A 267 19.14 6.44 -11.53
N HIS A 268 19.05 5.17 -11.94
CA HIS A 268 20.16 4.49 -12.59
C HIS A 268 20.19 4.70 -14.11
N GLU A 269 19.07 5.01 -14.78
CA GLU A 269 18.99 5.20 -16.23
C GLU A 269 18.15 6.44 -16.58
N LEU A 270 18.58 7.60 -16.06
CA LEU A 270 17.90 8.89 -16.28
C LEU A 270 17.79 9.26 -17.77
N VAL A 271 18.79 8.87 -18.56
CA VAL A 271 18.80 8.96 -20.02
C VAL A 271 18.89 7.53 -20.56
N GLU A 272 18.01 7.19 -21.51
CA GLU A 272 17.96 5.86 -22.11
C GLU A 272 19.35 5.39 -22.59
N GLY A 273 19.78 4.23 -22.11
CA GLY A 273 21.07 3.62 -22.41
C GLY A 273 22.27 4.18 -21.63
N VAL A 274 22.09 5.18 -20.77
CA VAL A 274 23.15 5.78 -19.94
C VAL A 274 22.95 5.42 -18.48
N TYR A 275 23.80 4.52 -17.98
CA TYR A 275 23.68 3.96 -16.64
C TYR A 275 24.59 4.65 -15.61
N ASN A 276 24.04 5.01 -14.45
CA ASN A 276 24.77 5.63 -13.34
C ASN A 276 24.70 4.75 -12.07
N PHE A 277 25.86 4.32 -11.58
CA PHE A 277 26.04 3.61 -10.32
C PHE A 277 27.12 4.27 -9.43
N ASP A 278 27.33 5.57 -9.61
CA ASP A 278 28.32 6.35 -8.86
C ASP A 278 27.66 7.11 -7.70
N ASP A 279 28.49 7.55 -6.75
CA ASP A 279 28.07 8.38 -5.60
C ASP A 279 26.84 7.82 -4.86
N THR A 280 25.74 8.57 -4.75
CA THR A 280 24.49 8.16 -4.08
C THR A 280 23.73 7.06 -4.84
N ASN A 281 24.08 6.78 -6.09
CA ASN A 281 23.52 5.70 -6.90
C ASN A 281 24.35 4.41 -6.85
N ASP A 282 25.37 4.33 -6.00
CA ASP A 282 26.25 3.16 -5.88
C ASP A 282 25.62 2.03 -5.05
N LEU A 283 24.71 1.29 -5.70
CA LEU A 283 23.99 0.16 -5.12
C LEU A 283 24.94 -0.91 -4.59
N VAL A 284 26.03 -1.20 -5.31
CA VAL A 284 26.98 -2.25 -4.93
C VAL A 284 27.67 -1.88 -3.62
N ALA A 285 28.16 -0.65 -3.50
CA ALA A 285 28.80 -0.21 -2.25
C ALA A 285 27.81 -0.17 -1.07
N PHE A 286 26.56 0.24 -1.30
CA PHE A 286 25.54 0.23 -0.25
C PHE A 286 25.28 -1.20 0.29
N LEU A 287 25.13 -2.17 -0.62
CA LEU A 287 24.91 -3.57 -0.24
C LEU A 287 26.15 -4.18 0.44
N GLN A 288 27.36 -3.86 -0.03
CA GLN A 288 28.60 -4.29 0.62
C GLN A 288 28.77 -3.66 2.01
N LEU A 289 28.32 -2.42 2.20
CA LEU A 289 28.31 -1.77 3.51
C LEU A 289 27.35 -2.48 4.47
N ALA A 290 26.15 -2.83 4.02
CA ALA A 290 25.21 -3.62 4.80
C ALA A 290 25.80 -4.99 5.20
N GLN A 291 26.47 -5.67 4.26
CA GLN A 291 27.19 -6.92 4.52
C GLN A 291 28.28 -6.74 5.59
N LYS A 292 29.08 -5.68 5.48
CA LYS A 292 30.18 -5.38 6.41
C LYS A 292 29.67 -5.16 7.85
N ILE A 293 28.50 -4.55 8.02
CA ILE A 293 27.87 -4.34 9.33
C ILE A 293 27.32 -5.67 9.89
N GLY A 294 26.91 -6.58 9.02
CA GLY A 294 26.44 -7.93 9.39
C GLY A 294 25.03 -8.25 8.91
N PHE A 295 24.41 -7.39 8.09
CA PHE A 295 23.08 -7.62 7.56
C PHE A 295 23.06 -8.65 6.44
N VAL A 296 22.00 -9.45 6.40
CA VAL A 296 21.49 -10.00 5.15
C VAL A 296 20.57 -8.98 4.48
N VAL A 297 20.37 -9.12 3.17
CA VAL A 297 19.60 -8.15 2.37
C VAL A 297 18.42 -8.84 1.67
N ILE A 298 17.25 -8.24 1.78
CA ILE A 298 16.09 -8.47 0.92
C ILE A 298 16.08 -7.38 -0.15
N LEU A 299 16.25 -7.74 -1.42
CA LEU A 299 16.38 -6.76 -2.50
C LEU A 299 15.13 -6.73 -3.37
N ARG A 300 14.56 -5.54 -3.59
CA ARG A 300 13.35 -5.35 -4.41
C ARG A 300 13.70 -4.60 -5.67
N VAL A 301 13.88 -5.34 -6.76
CA VAL A 301 14.56 -4.81 -7.96
C VAL A 301 13.62 -4.27 -9.05
N GLY A 302 12.31 -4.33 -8.83
CA GLY A 302 11.30 -3.81 -9.76
C GLY A 302 10.99 -4.74 -10.93
N PRO A 303 10.77 -4.21 -12.16
CA PRO A 303 11.19 -2.88 -12.64
C PRO A 303 10.32 -1.71 -12.18
N TYR A 304 9.09 -1.98 -11.73
CA TYR A 304 8.22 -1.02 -11.04
C TYR A 304 8.32 -1.24 -9.53
N ILE A 305 8.41 -0.17 -8.75
CA ILE A 305 8.61 -0.23 -7.30
C ILE A 305 7.56 0.53 -6.49
N CYS A 306 6.65 1.27 -7.12
CA CYS A 306 5.78 2.22 -6.41
C CYS A 306 6.63 3.19 -5.54
N GLY A 307 6.61 3.00 -4.22
CA GLY A 307 7.54 3.58 -3.27
C GLY A 307 7.39 5.08 -3.06
N GLU A 308 6.25 5.66 -3.46
CA GLU A 308 5.98 7.10 -3.46
C GLU A 308 7.05 7.92 -4.19
N HIS A 309 7.65 7.30 -5.19
CA HIS A 309 8.77 7.84 -5.96
C HIS A 309 8.32 8.17 -7.37
N GLU A 310 8.98 9.15 -7.99
CA GLU A 310 8.74 9.58 -9.36
C GLU A 310 8.48 8.39 -10.30
N PHE A 311 7.28 8.38 -10.87
CA PHE A 311 6.82 7.37 -11.84
C PHE A 311 6.93 5.91 -11.36
N GLY A 312 6.88 5.66 -10.05
CA GLY A 312 7.03 4.33 -9.48
C GLY A 312 8.41 3.72 -9.76
N GLY A 313 9.43 4.57 -9.93
CA GLY A 313 10.80 4.19 -10.28
C GLY A 313 11.03 3.96 -11.76
N PHE A 314 10.03 4.12 -12.64
CA PHE A 314 10.23 4.03 -14.08
C PHE A 314 10.94 5.27 -14.64
N PRO A 315 11.88 5.10 -15.59
CA PRO A 315 12.44 6.23 -16.30
C PRO A 315 11.38 6.96 -17.13
N TRP A 316 11.38 8.29 -17.04
CA TRP A 316 10.47 9.17 -17.78
C TRP A 316 10.50 8.96 -19.30
N TRP A 317 11.63 8.51 -19.86
CA TRP A 317 11.78 8.37 -21.31
C TRP A 317 10.88 7.26 -21.88
N LEU A 318 10.34 6.37 -21.05
CA LEU A 318 9.30 5.40 -21.44
C LEU A 318 7.99 6.07 -21.88
N LEU A 319 7.79 7.34 -21.55
CA LEU A 319 6.60 8.11 -21.93
C LEU A 319 6.82 8.97 -23.20
N ARG A 320 8.00 8.91 -23.83
CA ARG A 320 8.31 9.69 -25.06
C ARG A 320 7.49 9.23 -26.26
N ASP A 321 7.42 7.92 -26.45
CA ASP A 321 6.61 7.30 -27.49
C ASP A 321 5.57 6.39 -26.83
N LEU A 322 4.32 6.82 -26.90
CA LEU A 322 3.19 6.06 -26.35
C LEU A 322 2.59 5.08 -27.35
N THR A 323 3.17 4.96 -28.54
CA THR A 323 2.71 4.04 -29.56
C THR A 323 2.92 2.62 -29.07
N ASP A 324 1.81 1.87 -28.97
CA ASP A 324 1.75 0.46 -28.59
C ASP A 324 2.31 0.08 -27.21
N ILE A 325 2.91 0.98 -26.43
CA ILE A 325 3.44 0.65 -25.11
C ILE A 325 2.32 0.39 -24.11
N GLN A 326 2.46 -0.70 -23.34
CA GLN A 326 1.57 -1.05 -22.24
C GLN A 326 2.43 -1.39 -21.02
N PHE A 327 2.33 -0.56 -19.98
CA PHE A 327 3.12 -0.75 -18.77
C PHE A 327 2.69 -2.00 -18.01
N ARG A 328 3.69 -2.67 -17.40
CA ARG A 328 3.50 -3.82 -16.51
C ARG A 328 2.63 -4.94 -17.12
N GLN A 329 2.85 -5.19 -18.41
CA GLN A 329 2.13 -6.17 -19.23
C GLN A 329 3.09 -6.85 -20.21
N MET A 330 2.64 -7.95 -20.82
CA MET A 330 3.38 -8.74 -21.81
C MET A 330 3.42 -8.01 -23.16
N ASN A 331 4.08 -6.86 -23.16
CA ASN A 331 4.14 -5.93 -24.26
C ASN A 331 5.58 -5.77 -24.74
N SER A 332 5.84 -6.01 -26.03
CA SER A 332 7.21 -6.05 -26.56
C SER A 332 7.96 -4.73 -26.40
N VAL A 333 7.30 -3.58 -26.58
CA VAL A 333 7.94 -2.25 -26.44
C VAL A 333 8.42 -2.06 -25.01
N TYR A 334 7.53 -2.27 -24.03
CA TYR A 334 7.86 -2.18 -22.60
C TYR A 334 8.90 -3.23 -22.18
N LEU A 335 8.72 -4.50 -22.58
CA LEU A 335 9.61 -5.59 -22.21
C LEU A 335 11.01 -5.47 -22.80
N ASN A 336 11.16 -4.88 -23.98
CA ASN A 336 12.49 -4.58 -24.54
C ASN A 336 13.25 -3.61 -23.63
N ALA A 337 12.59 -2.56 -23.14
CA ALA A 337 13.20 -1.62 -22.20
C ALA A 337 13.54 -2.29 -20.87
N VAL A 338 12.61 -3.04 -20.28
CA VAL A 338 12.83 -3.79 -19.03
C VAL A 338 13.96 -4.81 -19.18
N THR A 339 14.00 -5.56 -20.27
CA THR A 339 15.03 -6.60 -20.50
C THR A 339 16.41 -5.97 -20.63
N ARG A 340 16.52 -4.82 -21.31
CA ARG A 340 17.79 -4.06 -21.37
C ARG A 340 18.23 -3.64 -19.97
N TRP A 341 17.35 -3.02 -19.20
CA TRP A 341 17.65 -2.61 -17.83
C TRP A 341 18.08 -3.78 -16.94
N MET A 342 17.31 -4.86 -16.93
CA MET A 342 17.62 -6.05 -16.13
C MET A 342 18.93 -6.71 -16.56
N SER A 343 19.29 -6.66 -17.84
CA SER A 343 20.59 -7.17 -18.32
C SER A 343 21.79 -6.35 -17.83
N VAL A 344 21.59 -5.13 -17.34
CA VAL A 344 22.62 -4.30 -16.69
C VAL A 344 22.61 -4.48 -15.18
N LEU A 345 21.44 -4.43 -14.56
CA LEU A 345 21.28 -4.48 -13.11
C LEU A 345 21.62 -5.87 -12.54
N LEU A 346 21.00 -6.93 -13.06
CA LEU A 346 21.07 -8.26 -12.44
C LEU A 346 22.49 -8.86 -12.43
N PRO A 347 23.35 -8.67 -13.46
CA PRO A 347 24.75 -9.07 -13.37
C PRO A 347 25.54 -8.38 -12.26
N LYS A 348 25.18 -7.14 -11.86
CA LYS A 348 25.80 -6.46 -10.71
C LYS A 348 25.34 -7.04 -9.37
N ILE A 349 24.12 -7.58 -9.32
CA ILE A 349 23.54 -8.23 -8.13
C ILE A 349 24.05 -9.66 -7.96
N ARG A 350 24.30 -10.39 -9.05
CA ARG A 350 24.71 -11.81 -9.00
C ARG A 350 25.87 -12.08 -8.03
N PRO A 351 26.99 -11.32 -8.01
CA PRO A 351 28.08 -11.53 -7.05
C PRO A 351 27.69 -11.24 -5.60
N LEU A 352 26.63 -10.48 -5.37
CA LEU A 352 26.13 -10.09 -4.05
C LEU A 352 25.07 -11.07 -3.51
N LEU A 353 24.69 -12.09 -4.28
CA LEU A 353 23.82 -13.16 -3.78
C LEU A 353 24.50 -13.92 -2.64
N TYR A 354 23.71 -14.34 -1.67
CA TYR A 354 24.19 -15.05 -0.48
C TYR A 354 24.98 -16.32 -0.85
N ASN A 355 24.47 -17.10 -1.80
CA ASN A 355 25.13 -18.30 -2.31
C ASN A 355 26.46 -18.02 -3.04
N ASN A 356 26.71 -16.77 -3.43
CA ASN A 356 27.95 -16.31 -4.04
C ASN A 356 28.84 -15.54 -3.06
N GLY A 357 28.51 -15.53 -1.76
CA GLY A 357 29.28 -14.90 -0.70
C GLY A 357 28.90 -13.45 -0.38
N GLY A 358 27.82 -12.93 -0.97
CA GLY A 358 27.28 -11.60 -0.65
C GLY A 358 26.16 -11.62 0.41
N PRO A 359 25.47 -10.49 0.64
CA PRO A 359 24.42 -10.41 1.66
C PRO A 359 23.01 -10.73 1.15
N VAL A 360 22.75 -10.75 -0.17
CA VAL A 360 21.39 -10.79 -0.74
C VAL A 360 20.80 -12.20 -0.65
N ILE A 361 19.80 -12.39 0.21
CA ILE A 361 19.18 -13.71 0.48
C ILE A 361 17.89 -13.93 -0.33
N THR A 362 17.14 -12.87 -0.63
CA THR A 362 15.90 -12.94 -1.38
C THR A 362 15.81 -11.76 -2.35
N VAL A 363 15.13 -11.97 -3.48
CA VAL A 363 14.91 -10.92 -4.49
C VAL A 363 13.43 -10.87 -4.86
N GLN A 364 12.80 -9.71 -4.73
CA GLN A 364 11.41 -9.52 -5.13
C GLN A 364 11.30 -9.32 -6.63
N VAL A 365 10.35 -10.02 -7.26
CA VAL A 365 9.93 -9.83 -8.64
C VAL A 365 8.71 -8.92 -8.65
N GLU A 366 8.76 -7.82 -9.40
CA GLU A 366 7.66 -6.85 -9.45
C GLU A 366 7.36 -6.23 -8.05
N ASN A 367 6.24 -5.53 -7.94
CA ASN A 367 5.76 -4.88 -6.73
C ASN A 367 4.23 -4.73 -6.71
N GLU A 368 3.56 -5.42 -5.80
CA GLU A 368 2.10 -5.34 -5.61
C GLU A 368 1.35 -5.41 -6.95
N TYR A 369 1.73 -6.39 -7.78
CA TYR A 369 1.18 -6.52 -9.13
C TYR A 369 -0.32 -6.83 -9.08
N GLY A 370 -0.78 -7.46 -8.00
CA GLY A 370 -2.19 -7.69 -7.72
C GLY A 370 -3.03 -6.42 -7.58
N SER A 371 -2.41 -5.28 -7.29
CA SER A 371 -3.06 -3.97 -7.21
C SER A 371 -3.13 -3.26 -8.57
N TYR A 372 -2.61 -3.87 -9.64
CA TYR A 372 -2.65 -3.34 -10.99
C TYR A 372 -3.65 -4.10 -11.86
N LYS A 373 -4.59 -3.38 -12.47
CA LYS A 373 -5.72 -3.97 -13.22
C LYS A 373 -5.37 -4.99 -14.31
N ALA A 374 -4.13 -5.01 -14.81
CA ALA A 374 -3.78 -5.81 -15.97
C ALA A 374 -3.81 -7.32 -15.69
N CYS A 375 -3.42 -7.76 -14.48
CA CYS A 375 -3.43 -9.17 -14.09
C CYS A 375 -2.75 -10.11 -15.12
N ASP A 376 -1.64 -9.67 -15.71
CA ASP A 376 -0.91 -10.40 -16.76
C ASP A 376 0.15 -11.34 -16.15
N HIS A 377 -0.20 -12.62 -16.03
CA HIS A 377 0.71 -13.64 -15.51
C HIS A 377 1.84 -14.04 -16.48
N ASP A 378 1.69 -13.77 -17.78
CA ASP A 378 2.75 -14.01 -18.75
C ASP A 378 3.87 -12.98 -18.56
N TYR A 379 3.51 -11.73 -18.30
CA TYR A 379 4.44 -10.67 -17.90
C TYR A 379 5.23 -11.04 -16.64
N THR A 380 4.54 -11.39 -15.55
CA THR A 380 5.25 -11.67 -14.28
C THR A 380 6.08 -12.95 -14.38
N SER A 381 5.63 -13.92 -15.16
CA SER A 381 6.42 -15.11 -15.52
C SER A 381 7.67 -14.75 -16.32
N TYR A 382 7.55 -13.88 -17.31
CA TYR A 382 8.68 -13.39 -18.11
C TYR A 382 9.71 -12.68 -17.24
N LEU A 383 9.28 -11.82 -16.30
CA LEU A 383 10.18 -11.19 -15.33
C LEU A 383 10.93 -12.21 -14.47
N ARG A 384 10.21 -13.17 -13.88
CA ARG A 384 10.82 -14.25 -13.11
C ARG A 384 11.88 -14.98 -13.94
N ASP A 385 11.60 -15.28 -15.20
CA ASP A 385 12.52 -16.04 -16.06
C ASP A 385 13.78 -15.24 -16.40
N ILE A 386 13.66 -13.93 -16.62
CA ILE A 386 14.82 -13.04 -16.70
C ILE A 386 15.66 -13.12 -15.41
N PHE A 387 15.01 -13.06 -14.25
CA PHE A 387 15.72 -13.10 -12.98
C PHE A 387 16.46 -14.43 -12.81
N ARG A 388 15.82 -15.55 -13.15
CA ARG A 388 16.45 -16.88 -13.13
C ARG A 388 17.62 -16.96 -14.10
N GLN A 389 17.49 -16.41 -15.30
CA GLN A 389 18.57 -16.37 -16.28
C GLN A 389 19.83 -15.68 -15.72
N TYR A 390 19.68 -14.53 -15.07
CA TYR A 390 20.84 -13.75 -14.61
C TYR A 390 21.31 -14.10 -13.19
N LEU A 391 20.40 -14.47 -12.28
CA LEU A 391 20.72 -14.73 -10.87
C LEU A 391 20.89 -16.23 -10.56
N GLY A 392 20.40 -17.11 -11.44
CA GLY A 392 20.40 -18.56 -11.25
C GLY A 392 19.22 -19.08 -10.40
N ASP A 393 19.19 -20.39 -10.22
CA ASP A 393 18.05 -21.09 -9.59
C ASP A 393 18.09 -21.06 -8.06
N ASN A 394 19.24 -20.75 -7.47
CA ASN A 394 19.45 -20.86 -6.03
C ASN A 394 18.89 -19.69 -5.21
N VAL A 395 18.73 -18.50 -5.81
CA VAL A 395 18.18 -17.35 -5.08
C VAL A 395 16.69 -17.54 -4.82
N ALA A 396 16.22 -17.20 -3.63
CA ALA A 396 14.80 -17.19 -3.36
C ALA A 396 14.15 -15.95 -4.00
N LEU A 397 13.34 -16.18 -5.04
CA LEU A 397 12.49 -15.14 -5.63
C LEU A 397 11.16 -15.09 -4.88
N PHE A 398 10.62 -13.90 -4.70
CA PHE A 398 9.32 -13.71 -4.04
C PHE A 398 8.50 -12.59 -4.67
N THR A 399 7.20 -12.55 -4.38
CA THR A 399 6.30 -11.42 -4.71
C THR A 399 5.66 -10.90 -3.43
N THR A 400 5.22 -9.65 -3.43
CA THR A 400 4.53 -8.99 -2.31
C THR A 400 3.26 -8.36 -2.86
N ASP A 401 2.14 -8.63 -2.20
CA ASP A 401 0.83 -8.07 -2.54
C ASP A 401 -0.01 -7.87 -1.26
N CYS A 402 -0.98 -6.96 -1.32
CA CYS A 402 -1.90 -6.73 -0.21
C CYS A 402 -2.60 -8.00 0.27
N ASN A 403 -2.92 -8.04 1.57
CA ASN A 403 -3.48 -9.21 2.26
C ASN A 403 -4.95 -9.51 1.93
N GLY A 404 -5.27 -9.76 0.66
CA GLY A 404 -6.60 -10.13 0.20
C GLY A 404 -6.57 -11.10 -0.99
N PRO A 405 -7.63 -11.91 -1.17
CA PRO A 405 -7.63 -12.99 -2.16
C PRO A 405 -7.51 -12.46 -3.60
N HIS A 406 -8.10 -11.30 -3.90
CA HIS A 406 -8.04 -10.68 -5.22
C HIS A 406 -6.65 -10.17 -5.59
N TYR A 407 -5.93 -9.57 -4.65
CA TYR A 407 -4.56 -9.09 -4.88
C TYR A 407 -3.62 -10.26 -5.15
N LEU A 408 -3.67 -11.29 -4.30
CA LEU A 408 -2.81 -12.46 -4.46
C LEU A 408 -3.14 -13.31 -5.70
N GLU A 409 -4.39 -13.28 -6.18
CA GLU A 409 -4.80 -13.95 -7.42
C GLU A 409 -3.97 -13.44 -8.61
N CYS A 410 -3.88 -12.12 -8.77
CA CYS A 410 -3.17 -11.49 -9.88
C CYS A 410 -1.68 -11.27 -9.60
N GLY A 411 -1.29 -11.09 -8.33
CA GLY A 411 0.08 -10.77 -7.93
C GLY A 411 1.01 -11.97 -7.79
N THR A 412 0.46 -13.15 -7.50
CA THR A 412 1.26 -14.37 -7.37
C THR A 412 1.92 -14.75 -8.70
N THR A 413 3.22 -15.01 -8.64
CA THR A 413 4.01 -15.49 -9.78
C THR A 413 4.50 -16.90 -9.52
N LYS A 414 4.09 -17.87 -10.34
CA LYS A 414 4.53 -19.27 -10.21
C LYS A 414 6.06 -19.35 -10.18
N GLY A 415 6.65 -20.05 -9.21
CA GLY A 415 8.11 -20.16 -9.08
C GLY A 415 8.80 -19.00 -8.34
N ALA A 416 8.01 -18.02 -7.87
CA ALA A 416 8.37 -17.08 -6.82
C ALA A 416 7.47 -17.32 -5.59
N TYR A 417 7.99 -17.10 -4.39
CA TYR A 417 7.25 -17.28 -3.15
C TYR A 417 6.28 -16.12 -2.89
N SER A 418 5.00 -16.39 -2.66
CA SER A 418 4.02 -15.34 -2.36
C SER A 418 4.14 -14.87 -0.91
N THR A 419 4.29 -13.56 -0.73
CA THR A 419 4.27 -12.87 0.56
C THR A 419 3.14 -11.85 0.58
N VAL A 420 2.83 -11.32 1.76
CA VAL A 420 1.79 -10.29 1.91
C VAL A 420 2.36 -9.03 2.57
N ASP A 421 1.69 -7.90 2.39
CA ASP A 421 1.86 -6.70 3.20
C ASP A 421 0.58 -6.36 3.97
N PHE A 422 0.75 -5.69 5.12
CA PHE A 422 -0.34 -5.10 5.91
C PHE A 422 0.17 -4.30 7.11
N GLY A 423 -0.65 -3.36 7.57
CA GLY A 423 -0.36 -2.50 8.73
C GLY A 423 -0.97 -2.95 10.06
N ILE A 424 -0.99 -2.02 11.03
CA ILE A 424 -1.31 -2.26 12.45
C ILE A 424 -2.77 -2.61 12.80
N LYS A 425 -3.72 -2.50 11.87
CA LYS A 425 -5.16 -2.74 12.13
C LYS A 425 -5.68 -4.07 11.58
N THR A 426 -4.78 -4.86 11.01
CA THR A 426 -5.11 -6.11 10.34
C THR A 426 -5.09 -7.28 11.31
N ASN A 427 -6.06 -8.19 11.20
CA ASN A 427 -6.01 -9.47 11.90
C ASN A 427 -4.93 -10.36 11.26
N ILE A 428 -3.83 -10.61 11.98
CA ILE A 428 -2.69 -11.32 11.42
C ILE A 428 -3.03 -12.75 10.97
N THR A 429 -3.93 -13.43 11.68
CA THR A 429 -4.36 -14.79 11.32
C THR A 429 -5.10 -14.80 10.00
N GLU A 430 -5.96 -13.80 9.78
CA GLU A 430 -6.68 -13.64 8.52
C GLU A 430 -5.72 -13.30 7.38
N ALA A 431 -4.84 -12.30 7.56
CA ALA A 431 -3.87 -11.90 6.54
C ALA A 431 -2.98 -13.07 6.09
N PHE A 432 -2.43 -13.83 7.04
CA PHE A 432 -1.61 -14.99 6.73
C PHE A 432 -2.41 -16.20 6.23
N SER A 433 -3.72 -16.27 6.49
CA SER A 433 -4.58 -17.29 5.85
C SER A 433 -4.63 -17.09 4.33
N TYR A 434 -4.65 -15.85 3.85
CA TYR A 434 -4.58 -15.56 2.41
C TYR A 434 -3.22 -15.91 1.84
N GLN A 435 -2.11 -15.58 2.53
CA GLN A 435 -0.78 -16.04 2.11
C GLN A 435 -0.76 -17.57 1.96
N ARG A 436 -1.34 -18.32 2.92
CA ARG A 436 -1.39 -19.79 2.89
C ARG A 436 -2.22 -20.38 1.77
N MET A 437 -3.12 -19.62 1.14
CA MET A 437 -3.84 -20.08 -0.06
C MET A 437 -2.90 -20.20 -1.27
N TYR A 438 -1.90 -19.32 -1.37
CA TYR A 438 -0.98 -19.24 -2.51
C TYR A 438 0.44 -19.76 -2.19
N ALA A 439 0.79 -19.82 -0.90
CA ALA A 439 1.99 -20.44 -0.36
C ALA A 439 1.62 -21.38 0.81
N PRO A 440 1.12 -22.61 0.50
CA PRO A 440 0.63 -23.56 1.52
C PRO A 440 1.69 -23.98 2.54
N HIS A 441 2.97 -23.90 2.17
CA HIS A 441 4.12 -24.24 2.97
C HIS A 441 5.14 -23.08 2.98
N GLY A 442 6.15 -23.17 3.86
CA GLY A 442 7.20 -22.17 3.99
C GLY A 442 6.89 -21.05 4.98
N PRO A 443 7.76 -20.02 5.04
CA PRO A 443 7.70 -18.97 6.05
C PRO A 443 6.48 -18.07 5.92
N LEU A 444 5.91 -17.66 7.06
CA LEU A 444 5.02 -16.49 7.05
C LEU A 444 5.87 -15.24 6.87
N VAL A 445 5.42 -14.35 5.99
CA VAL A 445 6.15 -13.14 5.62
C VAL A 445 5.21 -11.96 5.52
N ASN A 446 5.46 -10.92 6.32
CA ASN A 446 4.96 -9.58 6.08
C ASN A 446 6.09 -8.72 5.48
N SER A 447 6.05 -8.50 4.18
CA SER A 447 7.10 -7.79 3.42
C SER A 447 7.03 -6.27 3.57
N GLU A 448 5.91 -5.72 4.03
CA GLU A 448 5.75 -4.31 4.38
C GLU A 448 4.80 -4.13 5.57
N PHE A 449 5.37 -4.10 6.77
CA PHE A 449 4.66 -3.74 7.98
C PHE A 449 4.81 -2.25 8.24
N TYR A 450 3.71 -1.51 8.14
CA TYR A 450 3.70 -0.05 8.17
C TYR A 450 3.72 0.55 9.59
N PRO A 451 4.85 1.10 10.09
CA PRO A 451 4.93 1.76 11.39
C PRO A 451 4.51 3.24 11.31
N GLY A 452 4.01 3.67 10.16
CA GLY A 452 3.95 5.04 9.69
C GLY A 452 3.21 5.07 8.34
N TRP A 453 3.19 6.21 7.65
CA TRP A 453 2.60 6.32 6.31
C TRP A 453 3.16 7.51 5.53
N LEU A 454 2.92 7.54 4.22
CA LEU A 454 3.32 8.63 3.33
C LEU A 454 2.52 9.93 3.60
N ASP A 455 3.09 11.07 3.20
CA ASP A 455 2.45 12.38 3.25
C ASP A 455 2.15 12.92 1.85
N ILE A 456 1.03 13.65 1.76
CA ILE A 456 0.55 14.33 0.56
C ILE A 456 0.43 15.83 0.88
N TRP A 457 0.81 16.69 -0.06
CA TRP A 457 0.61 18.13 0.09
C TRP A 457 -0.87 18.45 0.33
N GLY A 458 -1.16 19.14 1.42
CA GLY A 458 -2.53 19.54 1.80
C GLY A 458 -3.29 18.49 2.61
N ILE A 459 -2.62 17.42 3.05
CA ILE A 459 -3.18 16.42 3.99
C ILE A 459 -2.37 16.48 5.30
N ASN A 460 -3.00 16.17 6.44
CA ASN A 460 -2.29 16.14 7.72
C ASN A 460 -1.17 15.09 7.69
N HIS A 461 -0.04 15.41 8.32
CA HIS A 461 1.07 14.48 8.50
C HIS A 461 0.59 13.18 9.13
N ALA A 462 0.87 12.07 8.46
CA ALA A 462 0.44 10.77 8.89
C ALA A 462 1.22 10.32 10.13
N LYS A 463 0.50 9.90 11.17
CA LYS A 463 1.09 9.37 12.41
C LYS A 463 0.42 8.06 12.78
N VAL A 464 1.21 7.09 13.24
CA VAL A 464 0.75 5.76 13.63
C VAL A 464 1.15 5.48 15.08
N SER A 465 0.20 4.97 15.87
CA SER A 465 0.42 4.76 17.30
C SER A 465 1.50 3.71 17.57
N THR A 466 2.53 4.09 18.34
CA THR A 466 3.57 3.17 18.81
C THR A 466 2.98 1.97 19.54
N SER A 467 1.90 2.12 20.31
CA SER A 467 1.29 0.98 21.03
C SER A 467 0.75 -0.09 20.08
N ASP A 468 0.13 0.34 18.99
CA ASP A 468 -0.52 -0.55 18.02
C ASP A 468 0.52 -1.24 17.14
N ILE A 469 1.62 -0.52 16.83
CA ILE A 469 2.81 -1.08 16.18
C ILE A 469 3.39 -2.20 17.04
N ILE A 470 3.68 -1.92 18.31
CA ILE A 470 4.27 -2.92 19.22
C ILE A 470 3.35 -4.11 19.40
N LYS A 471 2.04 -3.90 19.56
CA LYS A 471 1.08 -4.99 19.69
C LYS A 471 1.11 -5.93 18.47
N THR A 472 0.95 -5.38 17.27
CA THR A 472 0.86 -6.19 16.04
C THR A 472 2.20 -6.87 15.73
N LEU A 473 3.31 -6.16 15.94
CA LEU A 473 4.65 -6.71 15.74
C LEU A 473 4.98 -7.81 16.75
N ASP A 474 4.55 -7.69 18.01
CA ASP A 474 4.72 -8.73 19.05
C ASP A 474 3.95 -10.00 18.66
N GLU A 475 2.69 -9.85 18.21
CA GLU A 475 1.89 -10.97 17.72
C GLU A 475 2.59 -11.70 16.55
N MET A 476 3.11 -10.96 15.56
CA MET A 476 3.85 -11.55 14.43
C MET A 476 5.15 -12.26 14.86
N LEU A 477 5.99 -11.59 15.66
CA LEU A 477 7.27 -12.16 16.09
C LEU A 477 7.08 -13.41 16.96
N SER A 478 6.03 -13.45 17.79
CA SER A 478 5.73 -14.57 18.69
C SER A 478 5.47 -15.90 17.98
N ILE A 479 5.02 -15.86 16.72
CA ILE A 479 4.74 -17.03 15.89
C ILE A 479 5.79 -17.23 14.78
N GLY A 480 6.92 -16.53 14.85
CA GLY A 480 8.05 -16.71 13.93
C GLY A 480 7.86 -16.11 12.53
N VAL A 481 6.98 -15.11 12.37
CA VAL A 481 6.80 -14.38 11.10
C VAL A 481 8.09 -13.65 10.74
N ASN A 482 8.53 -13.77 9.49
CA ASN A 482 9.55 -12.89 8.96
C ASN A 482 8.89 -11.56 8.61
N VAL A 483 9.44 -10.46 9.12
CA VAL A 483 8.81 -9.15 9.00
C VAL A 483 9.80 -8.14 8.49
N ASN A 484 9.35 -7.30 7.56
CA ASN A 484 10.04 -6.09 7.18
C ASN A 484 9.23 -4.86 7.60
N ILE A 485 9.85 -3.97 8.37
CA ILE A 485 9.24 -2.72 8.85
C ILE A 485 9.42 -1.65 7.76
N TYR A 486 8.34 -1.29 7.06
CA TYR A 486 8.34 -0.33 5.95
C TYR A 486 7.66 0.99 6.36
N MET A 487 8.35 2.12 6.57
CA MET A 487 9.80 2.32 6.57
C MET A 487 10.41 2.20 7.97
N PHE A 488 11.64 1.70 8.06
CA PHE A 488 12.41 1.83 9.30
C PHE A 488 13.20 3.16 9.33
N PHE A 489 13.72 3.55 8.18
CA PHE A 489 14.20 4.90 7.88
C PHE A 489 13.65 5.32 6.53
N GLY A 490 12.85 6.38 6.49
CA GLY A 490 12.27 6.87 5.24
C GLY A 490 13.19 7.84 4.49
N GLY A 491 13.60 8.94 5.13
CA GLY A 491 14.54 9.93 4.56
C GLY A 491 13.86 11.07 3.81
N THR A 492 14.44 11.51 2.70
CA THR A 492 13.98 12.68 1.93
C THR A 492 13.89 12.38 0.43
N ASN A 493 12.82 12.82 -0.23
CA ASN A 493 12.69 12.88 -1.68
C ASN A 493 13.41 14.14 -2.22
N PHE A 494 14.74 14.14 -2.26
CA PHE A 494 15.52 15.29 -2.73
C PHE A 494 15.23 15.64 -4.20
N GLY A 495 15.40 16.91 -4.56
CA GLY A 495 15.15 17.37 -5.92
C GLY A 495 13.71 17.19 -6.37
N PHE A 496 13.51 16.44 -7.46
CA PHE A 496 12.20 16.25 -8.09
C PHE A 496 11.72 14.80 -8.03
N THR A 497 12.17 14.01 -7.05
CA THR A 497 11.96 12.56 -7.04
C THR A 497 10.71 12.08 -6.31
N SER A 498 9.91 12.98 -5.73
CA SER A 498 8.60 12.64 -5.15
C SER A 498 7.62 12.21 -6.24
N GLY A 499 6.85 11.15 -6.02
CA GLY A 499 5.77 10.75 -6.93
C GLY A 499 4.47 11.56 -6.74
N ALA A 500 3.37 11.03 -7.30
CA ALA A 500 2.00 11.40 -6.94
C ALA A 500 1.05 10.19 -6.86
N ASP A 501 -0.01 10.29 -6.08
CA ASP A 501 -1.14 9.35 -6.06
C ASP A 501 -2.26 9.76 -7.03
N PRO A 502 -3.17 8.82 -7.40
CA PRO A 502 -4.39 9.12 -8.16
C PRO A 502 -5.23 10.26 -7.58
N ASP A 503 -6.13 10.81 -8.42
CA ASP A 503 -6.77 12.12 -8.20
C ASP A 503 -5.77 13.29 -8.07
N TYR A 504 -4.57 13.06 -8.59
CA TYR A 504 -3.41 13.93 -8.55
C TYR A 504 -3.11 14.50 -7.17
N GLN A 505 -2.55 13.64 -6.33
CA GLN A 505 -2.15 13.95 -4.97
C GLN A 505 -0.61 13.84 -4.86
N PRO A 506 0.14 14.95 -5.09
CA PRO A 506 1.59 14.91 -5.07
C PRO A 506 2.11 14.65 -3.66
N GLN A 507 3.02 13.69 -3.51
CA GLN A 507 3.67 13.43 -2.22
C GLN A 507 4.66 14.54 -1.86
N THR A 508 4.95 14.66 -0.56
CA THR A 508 5.82 15.71 -0.02
C THR A 508 7.31 15.42 -0.26
N THR A 509 8.15 16.44 0.00
CA THR A 509 9.61 16.30 -0.08
C THR A 509 10.14 15.46 1.08
N SER A 510 9.62 15.67 2.29
CA SER A 510 9.94 14.81 3.42
C SER A 510 9.38 13.42 3.18
N TYR A 511 10.19 12.40 3.41
CA TYR A 511 9.75 11.02 3.51
C TYR A 511 10.02 10.49 4.91
N ASP A 512 9.81 11.34 5.95
CA ASP A 512 9.96 10.97 7.36
C ASP A 512 9.14 9.73 7.71
N TYR A 513 7.94 9.63 7.12
CA TYR A 513 7.02 8.50 7.23
C TYR A 513 6.48 8.26 8.65
N ASP A 514 6.79 9.11 9.65
CA ASP A 514 6.67 8.77 11.07
C ASP A 514 7.45 7.48 11.40
N ALA A 515 8.59 7.28 10.72
CA ALA A 515 9.41 6.08 10.86
C ALA A 515 10.12 6.01 12.23
N PRO A 516 10.59 4.82 12.64
CA PRO A 516 11.43 4.65 13.84
C PRO A 516 12.68 5.55 13.83
N ILE A 517 13.31 5.73 12.67
CA ILE A 517 14.36 6.74 12.48
C ILE A 517 13.76 7.87 11.65
N SER A 518 13.76 9.10 12.19
CA SER A 518 13.22 10.27 11.50
C SER A 518 13.97 10.63 10.22
N GLU A 519 13.41 11.53 9.40
CA GLU A 519 14.03 12.06 8.18
C GLU A 519 15.51 12.44 8.37
N ALA A 520 15.83 13.11 9.48
CA ALA A 520 17.18 13.58 9.79
C ALA A 520 18.07 12.55 10.52
N GLY A 521 17.64 11.28 10.57
CA GLY A 521 18.40 10.19 11.19
C GLY A 521 18.26 10.10 12.71
N ASP A 522 17.26 10.73 13.32
CA ASP A 522 17.13 10.80 14.77
C ASP A 522 16.32 9.63 15.33
N ILE A 523 16.78 9.11 16.45
CA ILE A 523 16.12 8.06 17.21
C ILE A 523 15.00 8.66 18.05
N ASN A 524 13.81 8.08 17.93
CA ASN A 524 12.62 8.49 18.67
C ASN A 524 12.11 7.39 19.62
N SER A 525 11.00 7.67 20.31
CA SER A 525 10.37 6.72 21.24
C SER A 525 9.88 5.45 20.56
N LYS A 526 9.48 5.52 19.28
CA LYS A 526 9.02 4.39 18.48
C LYS A 526 10.18 3.41 18.19
N TYR A 527 11.35 3.93 17.82
CA TYR A 527 12.57 3.11 17.70
C TYR A 527 12.90 2.38 19.00
N LEU A 528 12.88 3.09 20.14
CA LEU A 528 13.25 2.48 21.42
C LEU A 528 12.26 1.37 21.82
N ALA A 529 10.97 1.56 21.54
CA ALA A 529 9.95 0.56 21.78
C ALA A 529 10.12 -0.68 20.88
N ILE A 530 10.38 -0.48 19.58
CA ILE A 530 10.61 -1.58 18.62
C ILE A 530 11.86 -2.36 19.00
N ARG A 531 12.96 -1.66 19.32
CA ARG A 531 14.20 -2.29 19.80
C ARG A 531 13.97 -3.14 21.06
N ALA A 532 13.24 -2.60 22.04
CA ALA A 532 12.93 -3.33 23.26
C ALA A 532 12.09 -4.59 23.00
N LEU A 533 11.16 -4.51 22.04
CA LEU A 533 10.37 -5.65 21.60
C LEU A 533 11.23 -6.72 20.92
N ILE A 534 12.08 -6.33 19.96
CA ILE A 534 12.99 -7.26 19.26
C ILE A 534 13.90 -7.98 20.28
N GLY A 535 14.37 -7.27 21.30
CA GLY A 535 15.19 -7.83 22.38
C GLY A 535 14.52 -8.95 23.20
N LYS A 536 13.20 -9.11 23.13
CA LYS A 536 12.49 -10.26 23.71
C LYS A 536 12.67 -11.55 22.90
N TYR A 537 12.91 -11.43 21.60
CA TYR A 537 12.93 -12.54 20.64
C TYR A 537 14.33 -12.91 20.17
N SER A 538 15.26 -11.95 20.13
CA SER A 538 16.65 -12.16 19.73
C SER A 538 17.59 -11.33 20.60
N PRO A 539 18.81 -11.81 20.90
CA PRO A 539 19.84 -11.00 21.52
C PRO A 539 20.08 -9.72 20.72
N LEU A 540 20.05 -8.57 21.41
CA LEU A 540 20.42 -7.29 20.81
C LEU A 540 21.94 -7.23 20.64
N PRO A 541 22.45 -6.59 19.58
CA PRO A 541 23.88 -6.37 19.42
C PRO A 541 24.47 -5.61 20.62
N SER A 542 25.70 -5.95 20.98
CA SER A 542 26.45 -5.25 22.03
C SER A 542 26.87 -3.84 21.62
N THR A 543 26.79 -3.52 20.32
CA THR A 543 27.10 -2.20 19.79
C THR A 543 26.16 -1.15 20.42
N PRO A 544 26.70 -0.05 20.98
CA PRO A 544 25.88 1.03 21.48
C PRO A 544 25.09 1.64 20.33
N ILE A 545 23.90 2.15 20.65
CA ILE A 545 23.10 2.91 19.70
C ILE A 545 23.88 4.17 19.29
N PRO A 546 24.17 4.39 17.98
CA PRO A 546 24.81 5.62 17.53
C PRO A 546 24.00 6.85 17.93
N GLY A 547 24.69 7.94 18.29
CA GLY A 547 24.04 9.18 18.67
C GLY A 547 23.28 9.86 17.52
N ASN A 548 22.35 10.74 17.86
CA ASN A 548 21.68 11.59 16.87
C ASN A 548 22.68 12.61 16.29
N ASN A 549 22.57 12.90 14.99
CA ASN A 549 23.34 13.97 14.36
C ASN A 549 23.01 15.31 15.03
N THR A 550 24.03 16.13 15.30
CA THR A 550 23.82 17.45 15.89
C THR A 550 22.98 18.33 14.97
N LYS A 551 21.99 19.02 15.54
CA LYS A 551 21.16 20.02 14.84
C LYS A 551 21.50 21.42 15.32
N LYS A 552 21.49 22.40 14.42
CA LYS A 552 21.76 23.80 14.77
C LYS A 552 20.85 24.78 14.04
N ALA A 553 20.38 25.77 14.78
CA ALA A 553 19.73 26.94 14.21
C ALA A 553 20.80 27.94 13.78
N TYR A 554 21.07 28.01 12.49
CA TYR A 554 22.00 28.99 11.91
C TYR A 554 21.39 30.40 11.81
N GLY A 555 20.09 30.53 12.06
CA GLY A 555 19.39 31.82 12.14
C GLY A 555 18.91 32.32 10.79
N SER A 556 18.63 33.62 10.71
CA SER A 556 18.03 34.22 9.52
C SER A 556 19.06 34.46 8.42
N VAL A 557 18.70 34.11 7.19
CA VAL A 557 19.50 34.41 5.98
C VAL A 557 18.71 35.39 5.12
N GLN A 558 19.31 36.54 4.82
CA GLN A 558 18.71 37.52 3.92
C GLN A 558 18.88 37.09 2.47
N LEU A 559 17.79 37.10 1.72
CA LEU A 559 17.72 36.81 0.30
C LEU A 559 17.35 38.09 -0.47
N SER A 560 17.83 38.16 -1.71
CA SER A 560 17.52 39.24 -2.65
C SER A 560 17.09 38.65 -3.98
N PHE A 561 16.17 39.33 -4.66
CA PHE A 561 15.81 38.99 -6.03
C PHE A 561 17.05 38.99 -6.94
N LYS A 562 17.14 37.98 -7.81
CA LYS A 562 18.22 37.84 -8.79
C LYS A 562 17.71 38.00 -10.20
N GLN A 563 16.77 37.15 -10.60
CA GLN A 563 16.27 37.09 -11.97
C GLN A 563 14.87 36.45 -12.02
N SER A 564 14.07 36.84 -13.01
CA SER A 564 12.81 36.18 -13.34
C SER A 564 13.09 34.76 -13.84
N LEU A 565 12.29 33.78 -13.39
CA LEU A 565 12.45 32.38 -13.83
C LEU A 565 12.18 32.24 -15.33
N LEU A 566 11.23 33.03 -15.86
CA LEU A 566 10.90 33.05 -17.29
C LEU A 566 12.13 33.42 -18.12
N SER A 567 12.75 34.57 -17.81
CA SER A 567 13.92 35.06 -18.56
C SER A 567 15.15 34.18 -18.35
N TYR A 568 15.32 33.59 -17.16
CA TYR A 568 16.39 32.64 -16.89
C TYR A 568 16.28 31.41 -17.80
N ILE A 569 15.10 30.77 -17.86
CA ILE A 569 14.90 29.59 -18.72
C ILE A 569 15.05 29.99 -20.19
N GLN A 570 14.44 31.08 -20.66
CA GLN A 570 14.53 31.48 -22.07
C GLN A 570 15.97 31.80 -22.52
N SER A 571 16.82 32.34 -21.63
CA SER A 571 18.21 32.70 -21.95
C SER A 571 19.20 31.52 -21.82
N HIS A 572 18.89 30.53 -20.98
CA HIS A 572 19.78 29.40 -20.69
C HIS A 572 19.25 28.06 -21.20
N SER A 573 18.08 28.03 -21.83
CA SER A 573 17.47 26.80 -22.31
C SER A 573 18.44 26.09 -23.26
N PRO A 574 18.70 24.79 -23.06
CA PRO A 574 19.51 24.03 -24.01
C PRO A 574 18.79 23.82 -25.34
N TYR A 575 17.45 23.94 -25.36
CA TYR A 575 16.65 23.69 -26.55
C TYR A 575 15.27 24.36 -26.45
N CYS A 576 14.92 25.11 -27.51
CA CYS A 576 13.57 25.61 -27.72
C CYS A 576 13.02 25.08 -29.05
N GLU A 577 11.79 24.56 -29.03
CA GLU A 577 11.10 24.08 -30.22
C GLU A 577 9.91 24.98 -30.58
N THR A 578 9.66 25.17 -31.88
CA THR A 578 8.44 25.81 -32.37
C THR A 578 7.49 24.79 -32.98
N SER A 579 6.19 24.94 -32.71
CA SER A 579 5.15 24.02 -33.22
C SER A 579 3.81 24.75 -33.37
N MET A 580 2.95 24.24 -34.24
CA MET A 580 1.58 24.74 -34.36
C MET A 580 0.79 24.58 -33.05
N TYR A 581 1.01 23.48 -32.33
CA TYR A 581 0.33 23.12 -31.08
C TYR A 581 1.33 22.75 -29.98
N PRO A 582 0.96 22.87 -28.69
CA PRO A 582 1.84 22.49 -27.58
C PRO A 582 2.25 21.02 -27.66
N LYS A 583 3.49 20.74 -27.25
CA LYS A 583 4.02 19.40 -27.04
C LYS A 583 4.16 19.09 -25.57
N ARG A 584 4.11 17.82 -25.20
CA ARG A 584 4.32 17.35 -23.84
C ARG A 584 5.79 17.44 -23.45
N PHE A 585 6.07 17.36 -22.16
CA PHE A 585 7.44 17.35 -21.63
C PHE A 585 8.28 16.26 -22.29
N GLU A 586 7.72 15.06 -22.39
CA GLU A 586 8.44 13.91 -22.92
C GLU A 586 8.72 14.04 -24.41
N GLU A 587 7.79 14.59 -25.19
CA GLU A 587 7.97 14.90 -26.61
C GLU A 587 9.05 15.96 -26.85
N LEU A 588 9.28 16.85 -25.87
CA LEU A 588 10.32 17.88 -25.90
C LEU A 588 11.67 17.41 -25.30
N GLY A 589 11.72 16.18 -24.78
CA GLY A 589 12.92 15.66 -24.12
C GLY A 589 13.16 16.20 -22.70
N GLN A 590 12.12 16.67 -22.00
CA GLN A 590 12.19 17.13 -20.61
C GLN A 590 11.67 16.08 -19.62
N ASN A 591 12.45 15.76 -18.58
CA ASN A 591 12.00 14.90 -17.49
C ASN A 591 11.23 15.68 -16.41
N GLN A 592 11.93 16.61 -15.76
CA GLN A 592 11.58 17.18 -14.46
C GLN A 592 11.56 18.71 -14.49
N ALA A 593 11.38 19.37 -13.34
CA ALA A 593 11.35 20.82 -13.23
C ALA A 593 10.31 21.49 -14.15
N PHE A 594 10.75 22.24 -15.18
CA PHE A 594 9.91 23.18 -15.92
C PHE A 594 10.04 23.10 -17.44
N VAL A 595 8.96 23.50 -18.13
CA VAL A 595 8.96 23.91 -19.54
C VAL A 595 8.22 25.24 -19.66
N VAL A 596 8.76 26.18 -20.44
CA VAL A 596 8.12 27.45 -20.78
C VAL A 596 7.42 27.33 -22.12
N TYR A 597 6.12 27.55 -22.16
CA TYR A 597 5.30 27.59 -23.38
C TYR A 597 4.92 29.04 -23.68
N SER A 598 5.31 29.55 -24.84
CA SER A 598 5.09 30.94 -25.26
C SER A 598 4.33 31.01 -26.57
N THR A 599 3.33 31.89 -26.65
CA THR A 599 2.65 32.26 -27.91
C THR A 599 2.29 33.75 -27.90
N VAL A 600 1.89 34.30 -29.05
CA VAL A 600 1.50 35.71 -29.19
C VAL A 600 -0.01 35.81 -29.31
N LEU A 601 -0.62 36.57 -28.40
CA LEU A 601 -2.01 36.98 -28.51
C LEU A 601 -2.08 38.18 -29.46
N LYS A 602 -2.62 37.96 -30.67
CA LYS A 602 -2.76 38.99 -31.73
C LYS A 602 -3.99 39.89 -31.55
N ASP A 603 -4.76 39.65 -30.49
CA ASP A 603 -6.00 40.35 -30.25
C ASP A 603 -5.75 41.51 -29.29
N PRO A 604 -6.02 42.77 -29.69
CA PRO A 604 -5.80 43.94 -28.83
C PRO A 604 -6.80 44.01 -27.65
N GLU A 605 -7.93 43.30 -27.71
CA GLU A 605 -8.96 43.27 -26.67
C GLU A 605 -8.95 41.94 -25.90
N VAL A 606 -7.81 41.53 -25.33
CA VAL A 606 -7.73 40.28 -24.52
C VAL A 606 -8.44 40.39 -23.18
N GLN A 607 -8.70 41.60 -22.69
CA GLN A 607 -9.36 41.82 -21.40
C GLN A 607 -10.77 41.19 -21.38
N GLY A 608 -11.10 40.50 -20.29
CA GLY A 608 -12.36 39.79 -20.09
C GLY A 608 -12.45 38.44 -20.80
N LYS A 609 -11.45 38.04 -21.60
CA LYS A 609 -11.43 36.73 -22.26
C LYS A 609 -11.00 35.63 -21.30
N VAL A 610 -11.55 34.44 -21.50
CA VAL A 610 -11.27 33.26 -20.69
C VAL A 610 -10.23 32.40 -21.39
N LEU A 611 -9.08 32.23 -20.75
CA LEU A 611 -8.06 31.26 -21.09
C LEU A 611 -8.42 29.90 -20.48
N ASP A 612 -8.63 28.89 -21.31
CA ASP A 612 -8.90 27.51 -20.88
C ASP A 612 -7.62 26.68 -20.99
N LEU A 613 -7.09 26.30 -19.83
CA LEU A 613 -5.88 25.51 -19.64
C LEU A 613 -6.22 24.04 -19.32
N SER A 614 -7.36 23.55 -19.79
CA SER A 614 -7.70 22.13 -19.69
C SER A 614 -6.54 21.27 -20.24
N GLY A 615 -6.18 20.22 -19.50
CA GLY A 615 -5.06 19.34 -19.81
C GLY A 615 -3.68 19.85 -19.37
N ILE A 616 -3.60 20.81 -18.45
CA ILE A 616 -2.33 21.08 -17.75
C ILE A 616 -1.90 19.89 -16.88
N ARG A 617 -0.60 19.58 -16.91
CA ARG A 617 0.05 18.57 -16.07
C ARG A 617 1.41 19.10 -15.57
N ASP A 618 1.52 19.62 -14.35
CA ASP A 618 0.50 19.60 -13.29
C ASP A 618 0.12 20.97 -12.76
N ARG A 619 1.02 21.94 -12.90
CA ARG A 619 0.75 23.31 -12.50
C ARG A 619 1.33 24.29 -13.49
N ALA A 620 0.55 25.29 -13.84
CA ALA A 620 0.91 26.31 -14.81
C ALA A 620 0.88 27.69 -14.15
N TYR A 621 1.97 28.43 -14.29
CA TYR A 621 2.12 29.83 -13.89
C TYR A 621 2.00 30.67 -15.16
N VAL A 622 0.93 31.46 -15.24
CA VAL A 622 0.51 32.11 -16.48
C VAL A 622 0.85 33.58 -16.42
N LEU A 623 1.57 34.06 -17.44
CA LEU A 623 2.03 35.44 -17.54
C LEU A 623 1.62 36.08 -18.87
N LEU A 624 1.27 37.37 -18.82
CA LEU A 624 1.22 38.24 -19.99
C LEU A 624 2.44 39.16 -20.00
N GLY A 625 3.33 38.96 -20.96
CA GLY A 625 4.71 39.44 -20.87
C GLY A 625 5.39 38.80 -19.66
N GLU A 626 5.88 39.61 -18.73
CA GLU A 626 6.45 39.17 -17.45
C GLU A 626 5.49 39.30 -16.25
N LYS A 627 4.25 39.74 -16.47
CA LYS A 627 3.27 39.94 -15.39
C LYS A 627 2.43 38.70 -15.17
N SER A 628 2.36 38.25 -13.92
CA SER A 628 1.52 37.13 -13.50
C SER A 628 0.04 37.47 -13.64
N ILE A 629 -0.73 36.59 -14.28
CA ILE A 629 -2.20 36.75 -14.42
C ILE A 629 -2.98 35.61 -13.77
N GLY A 630 -2.31 34.57 -13.28
CA GLY A 630 -2.96 33.49 -12.55
C GLY A 630 -2.21 32.17 -12.60
N ILE A 631 -2.80 31.17 -11.94
CA ILE A 631 -2.23 29.84 -11.78
C ILE A 631 -3.33 28.83 -12.10
N ALA A 632 -3.03 27.87 -12.97
CA ALA A 632 -3.86 26.68 -13.15
C ALA A 632 -3.22 25.48 -12.48
N TYR A 633 -4.03 24.65 -11.81
CA TYR A 633 -3.57 23.49 -11.05
C TYR A 633 -4.43 22.26 -11.33
N ARG A 634 -3.78 21.13 -11.65
CA ARG A 634 -4.43 19.88 -12.07
C ARG A 634 -5.41 19.35 -11.05
N ALA A 635 -5.05 19.40 -9.76
CA ALA A 635 -5.92 18.94 -8.68
C ALA A 635 -7.05 19.93 -8.33
N ASN A 636 -7.11 21.11 -8.97
CA ASN A 636 -8.17 22.09 -8.76
C ASN A 636 -8.80 22.53 -10.08
N SER A 637 -9.90 21.86 -10.46
CA SER A 637 -10.65 22.14 -11.68
C SER A 637 -11.20 23.56 -11.78
N SER A 638 -11.38 24.28 -10.67
CA SER A 638 -11.85 25.68 -10.71
C SER A 638 -10.79 26.65 -11.23
N SER A 639 -9.51 26.27 -11.16
CA SER A 639 -8.36 27.12 -11.53
C SER A 639 -7.91 26.97 -12.99
N ILE A 640 -8.42 25.99 -13.72
CA ILE A 640 -8.00 25.72 -15.11
C ILE A 640 -8.56 26.73 -16.12
N LYS A 641 -9.52 27.56 -15.70
CA LYS A 641 -10.07 28.66 -16.50
C LYS A 641 -9.72 29.99 -15.84
N LEU A 642 -9.01 30.84 -16.57
CA LEU A 642 -8.54 32.14 -16.08
C LEU A 642 -9.14 33.26 -16.93
N THR A 643 -9.78 34.24 -16.31
CA THR A 643 -10.21 35.47 -16.99
C THR A 643 -9.03 36.44 -17.04
N ILE A 644 -8.69 36.92 -18.23
CA ILE A 644 -7.64 37.92 -18.40
C ILE A 644 -8.17 39.28 -17.95
N GLU A 645 -7.64 39.83 -16.87
CA GLU A 645 -8.08 41.13 -16.35
C GLU A 645 -7.27 42.32 -16.89
N ALA A 646 -6.08 42.05 -17.46
CA ALA A 646 -5.19 43.08 -18.00
C ALA A 646 -5.57 43.48 -19.45
N PRO A 647 -5.41 44.76 -19.82
CA PRO A 647 -5.56 45.19 -21.21
C PRO A 647 -4.47 44.57 -22.09
N GLY A 648 -4.81 44.24 -23.34
CA GLY A 648 -3.85 43.82 -24.34
C GLY A 648 -3.08 44.99 -24.94
N ASN A 649 -1.86 44.71 -25.38
CA ASN A 649 -1.17 45.52 -26.40
C ASN A 649 -1.31 44.81 -27.78
N GLN A 650 -0.99 45.50 -28.88
CA GLN A 650 -1.09 44.96 -30.25
C GLN A 650 -0.40 43.59 -30.44
N GLU A 651 0.68 43.33 -29.71
CA GLU A 651 1.31 42.01 -29.62
C GLU A 651 1.65 41.75 -28.14
N THR A 652 0.91 40.85 -27.50
CA THR A 652 1.16 40.47 -26.10
C THR A 652 1.57 39.00 -26.03
N TYR A 653 2.75 38.73 -25.47
CA TYR A 653 3.21 37.35 -25.24
C TYR A 653 2.41 36.73 -24.10
N LEU A 654 1.78 35.58 -24.37
CA LEU A 654 1.30 34.67 -23.35
C LEU A 654 2.41 33.68 -23.05
N ASN A 655 2.93 33.71 -21.82
CA ASN A 655 3.93 32.77 -21.33
C ASN A 655 3.30 31.88 -20.26
N ILE A 656 3.56 30.58 -20.34
CA ILE A 656 3.07 29.58 -19.39
C ILE A 656 4.26 28.76 -18.93
N ILE A 657 4.68 28.94 -17.68
CA ILE A 657 5.69 28.10 -17.04
C ILE A 657 4.95 26.91 -16.44
N VAL A 658 5.17 25.71 -16.98
CA VAL A 658 4.55 24.50 -16.45
C VAL A 658 5.56 23.76 -15.58
N GLU A 659 5.13 23.33 -14.39
CA GLU A 659 5.88 22.50 -13.46
C GLU A 659 5.38 21.04 -13.52
N ASN A 660 6.31 20.10 -13.68
CA ASN A 660 6.07 18.69 -13.34
C ASN A 660 6.14 18.58 -11.81
N MET A 661 5.03 18.25 -11.12
CA MET A 661 5.04 18.11 -9.65
C MET A 661 5.24 16.68 -9.14
N GLY A 662 5.53 15.72 -10.02
CA GLY A 662 5.71 14.31 -9.71
C GLY A 662 4.77 13.43 -10.54
N ARG A 663 5.28 12.43 -11.25
CA ARG A 663 4.47 11.45 -11.99
C ARG A 663 3.73 10.52 -11.04
N LEU A 664 2.54 10.10 -11.47
CA LEU A 664 1.78 9.06 -10.78
C LEU A 664 2.66 7.83 -10.55
N ASN A 665 2.70 7.37 -9.30
CA ASN A 665 3.50 6.22 -8.90
C ASN A 665 2.66 5.00 -8.50
N PHE A 666 1.34 5.16 -8.39
CA PHE A 666 0.39 4.10 -8.06
C PHE A 666 -0.88 4.19 -8.92
N GLY A 667 -1.60 3.06 -9.03
CA GLY A 667 -2.89 2.94 -9.70
C GLY A 667 -2.83 2.55 -11.17
N ASP A 668 -4.02 2.53 -11.79
CA ASP A 668 -4.24 1.90 -13.10
C ASP A 668 -3.75 2.72 -14.31
N ASN A 669 -3.48 4.01 -14.12
CA ASN A 669 -3.13 4.92 -15.21
C ASN A 669 -1.75 5.53 -15.02
N LEU A 670 -0.73 4.73 -15.36
CA LEU A 670 0.67 5.14 -15.35
C LEU A 670 1.06 6.02 -16.56
N PHE A 671 0.14 6.30 -17.49
CA PHE A 671 0.39 7.18 -18.64
C PHE A 671 0.33 8.67 -18.24
N ASP A 672 1.21 9.05 -17.31
CA ASP A 672 1.22 10.38 -16.71
C ASP A 672 2.24 11.34 -17.36
N THR A 673 2.12 11.53 -18.68
CA THR A 673 2.91 12.56 -19.39
C THR A 673 2.70 13.94 -18.79
N LYS A 674 3.69 14.82 -18.88
CA LYS A 674 3.69 16.15 -18.25
C LYS A 674 3.64 17.28 -19.27
N GLY A 675 3.39 18.51 -18.81
CA GLY A 675 3.26 19.70 -19.65
C GLY A 675 1.83 20.04 -20.05
N LEU A 676 1.68 20.58 -21.26
CA LEU A 676 0.38 20.83 -21.86
C LEU A 676 -0.01 19.63 -22.72
N ILE A 677 -0.92 18.77 -22.22
CA ILE A 677 -1.33 17.55 -22.94
C ILE A 677 -2.50 17.77 -23.91
N SER A 678 -3.02 19.00 -23.99
CA SER A 678 -4.05 19.39 -24.95
C SER A 678 -3.91 20.85 -25.37
N ASN A 679 -4.62 21.22 -26.44
CA ASN A 679 -4.65 22.58 -26.95
C ASN A 679 -5.25 23.56 -25.93
N ILE A 680 -4.61 24.72 -25.79
CA ILE A 680 -5.09 25.83 -24.97
C ILE A 680 -6.02 26.69 -25.82
N THR A 681 -7.10 27.19 -25.21
CA THR A 681 -8.06 28.05 -25.93
C THR A 681 -8.26 29.39 -25.25
N LEU A 682 -8.57 30.42 -26.04
CA LEU A 682 -8.99 31.74 -25.59
C LEU A 682 -10.43 31.97 -26.08
N ASN A 683 -11.39 32.07 -25.17
CA ASN A 683 -12.83 32.08 -25.48
C ASN A 683 -13.25 30.95 -26.46
N GLY A 684 -12.66 29.76 -26.28
CA GLY A 684 -12.93 28.59 -27.12
C GLY A 684 -12.18 28.55 -28.47
N GLN A 685 -11.42 29.58 -28.82
CA GLN A 685 -10.55 29.56 -30.00
C GLN A 685 -9.18 28.96 -29.65
N ILE A 686 -8.74 27.96 -30.42
CA ILE A 686 -7.45 27.29 -30.20
C ILE A 686 -6.30 28.27 -30.47
N LEU A 687 -5.39 28.38 -29.49
CA LEU A 687 -4.14 29.11 -29.63
C LEU A 687 -3.09 28.27 -30.38
N SER A 688 -2.32 28.93 -31.24
CA SER A 688 -1.35 28.28 -32.13
C SER A 688 -0.01 29.01 -32.14
N ASN A 689 0.98 28.45 -32.86
CA ASN A 689 2.34 29.00 -33.00
C ASN A 689 3.05 29.13 -31.65
N TRP A 690 3.28 27.98 -31.03
CA TRP A 690 3.94 27.86 -29.74
C TRP A 690 5.46 27.80 -29.90
N THR A 691 6.17 28.50 -29.03
CA THR A 691 7.60 28.31 -28.76
C THR A 691 7.74 27.68 -27.38
N MET A 692 8.44 26.55 -27.27
CA MET A 692 8.53 25.74 -26.05
C MET A 692 9.99 25.57 -25.67
N CYS A 693 10.42 26.19 -24.58
CA CYS A 693 11.79 26.13 -24.10
C CYS A 693 11.89 25.20 -22.89
N ILE A 694 12.70 24.15 -23.01
CA ILE A 694 12.90 23.19 -21.92
C ILE A 694 13.92 23.72 -20.91
N SER A 695 13.80 23.30 -19.66
CA SER A 695 14.81 23.63 -18.65
C SER A 695 16.03 22.70 -18.67
N GLY A 696 15.96 21.54 -19.32
CA GLY A 696 17.03 20.54 -19.31
C GLY A 696 17.49 20.22 -17.87
N SER A 697 18.80 20.23 -17.67
CA SER A 697 19.47 20.02 -16.37
C SER A 697 19.73 21.32 -15.58
N LEU A 698 19.16 22.46 -15.98
CA LEU A 698 19.42 23.77 -15.36
C LEU A 698 19.09 23.83 -13.86
N PHE A 699 18.24 22.90 -13.38
CA PHE A 699 17.73 22.85 -12.01
C PHE A 699 18.12 21.55 -11.27
N ASP A 700 18.99 20.73 -11.85
CA ASP A 700 19.57 19.58 -11.16
C ASP A 700 20.51 20.06 -10.02
N GLN A 701 21.09 21.25 -10.20
CA GLN A 701 21.83 21.99 -9.20
C GLN A 701 21.29 23.42 -9.08
N ALA A 702 21.76 24.17 -8.08
CA ALA A 702 21.38 25.56 -7.90
C ALA A 702 21.67 26.39 -9.16
N PRO A 703 20.73 27.25 -9.62
CA PRO A 703 20.93 28.15 -10.76
C PRO A 703 22.23 28.96 -10.64
N THR A 704 22.97 29.06 -11.75
CA THR A 704 24.22 29.81 -11.86
C THR A 704 24.13 30.84 -12.99
N ASN A 705 25.12 31.72 -13.16
CA ASN A 705 25.14 32.75 -14.22
C ASN A 705 23.91 33.68 -14.23
N LEU A 706 23.35 33.94 -13.06
CA LEU A 706 22.18 34.81 -12.90
C LEU A 706 22.52 36.24 -13.33
N THR A 707 21.71 36.79 -14.23
CA THR A 707 21.80 38.20 -14.64
C THR A 707 21.09 39.04 -13.59
N MET A 708 21.84 39.93 -12.92
CA MET A 708 21.29 40.81 -11.89
C MET A 708 20.40 41.88 -12.54
N ASN A 709 19.10 41.60 -12.66
CA ASN A 709 18.14 42.55 -13.19
C ASN A 709 17.84 43.66 -12.16
N LYS A 710 17.47 44.84 -12.64
CA LYS A 710 17.02 45.93 -11.77
C LYS A 710 15.71 45.52 -11.10
N PHE A 711 15.57 45.81 -9.81
CA PHE A 711 14.37 45.53 -9.02
C PHE A 711 13.06 46.14 -9.59
N GLN A 712 13.17 47.10 -10.52
CA GLN A 712 12.02 47.81 -11.11
C GLN A 712 11.29 47.01 -12.20
N ASP A 713 11.87 45.92 -12.71
CA ASP A 713 11.30 45.08 -13.78
C ASP A 713 10.65 43.79 -13.23
N PHE A 714 10.33 43.76 -11.94
CA PHE A 714 9.98 42.55 -11.20
C PHE A 714 8.50 42.54 -10.78
N ASP A 715 7.79 41.46 -11.09
CA ASP A 715 6.49 41.13 -10.51
C ASP A 715 6.67 40.14 -9.34
N PRO A 716 6.41 40.52 -8.08
CA PRO A 716 6.57 39.64 -6.92
C PRO A 716 5.63 38.44 -6.88
N ASN A 717 4.62 38.42 -7.75
CA ASN A 717 3.66 37.33 -7.89
C ASN A 717 3.95 36.42 -9.11
N ALA A 718 5.05 36.69 -9.82
CA ALA A 718 5.55 35.84 -10.89
C ALA A 718 6.62 34.85 -10.34
N PRO A 719 6.91 33.77 -11.08
CA PRO A 719 8.04 32.90 -10.75
C PRO A 719 9.41 33.60 -10.85
N ASN A 720 10.16 33.60 -9.75
CA ASN A 720 11.39 34.37 -9.58
C ASN A 720 12.47 33.60 -8.79
N ILE A 721 13.74 33.94 -9.05
CA ILE A 721 14.92 33.38 -8.39
C ILE A 721 15.47 34.38 -7.37
N TYR A 722 15.69 33.90 -6.15
CA TYR A 722 16.26 34.67 -5.04
C TYR A 722 17.48 33.94 -4.50
N SER A 723 18.50 34.70 -4.12
CA SER A 723 19.66 34.10 -3.44
C SER A 723 20.21 35.00 -2.35
N GLY A 724 20.87 34.36 -1.40
CA GLY A 724 21.58 35.01 -0.31
C GLY A 724 22.65 34.09 0.26
N ASN A 725 23.47 34.66 1.12
CA ASN A 725 24.71 34.05 1.58
C ASN A 725 24.79 34.09 3.10
N PHE A 726 25.40 33.07 3.70
CA PHE A 726 25.67 33.02 5.13
C PHE A 726 26.96 32.24 5.41
N SER A 727 27.51 32.40 6.60
CA SER A 727 28.74 31.72 7.01
C SER A 727 28.44 30.73 8.14
N VAL A 728 29.10 29.58 8.10
CA VAL A 728 29.08 28.58 9.17
C VAL A 728 30.44 28.65 9.88
N THR A 729 30.43 28.72 11.21
CA THR A 729 31.65 28.80 12.02
C THR A 729 32.08 27.46 12.63
N ASP A 730 31.22 26.45 12.56
CA ASP A 730 31.50 25.12 13.08
C ASP A 730 32.52 24.41 12.20
N LYS A 731 33.52 23.74 12.78
CA LYS A 731 34.51 22.97 12.01
C LYS A 731 33.87 21.79 11.27
N VAL A 732 32.89 21.16 11.90
CA VAL A 732 32.02 20.14 11.31
C VAL A 732 30.60 20.72 11.37
N PRO A 733 30.03 21.16 10.24
CA PRO A 733 28.70 21.72 10.24
C PRO A 733 27.65 20.72 10.74
N SER A 734 26.70 21.23 11.50
CA SER A 734 25.55 20.48 11.99
C SER A 734 24.44 20.48 10.95
N ASP A 735 23.60 19.46 11.01
CA ASP A 735 22.35 19.42 10.26
C ASP A 735 21.46 20.60 10.66
N THR A 736 20.63 21.08 9.74
CA THR A 736 19.68 22.17 9.99
C THR A 736 18.41 21.94 9.17
N PHE A 737 17.43 22.82 9.33
CA PHE A 737 16.19 22.78 8.59
C PHE A 737 15.91 24.16 8.00
N LEU A 738 15.75 24.24 6.69
CA LEU A 738 15.36 25.46 6.01
C LEU A 738 13.87 25.70 6.26
N LEU A 739 13.58 26.78 6.96
CA LEU A 739 12.24 27.28 7.23
C LEU A 739 11.96 28.47 6.31
N PRO A 740 11.06 28.32 5.32
CA PRO A 740 10.66 29.39 4.41
C PRO A 740 9.67 30.38 5.10
N THR A 741 10.18 31.08 6.13
CA THR A 741 9.62 32.15 7.01
C THR A 741 8.20 31.96 7.60
N THR A 742 7.91 32.73 8.66
CA THR A 742 6.73 32.64 9.53
C THR A 742 5.84 33.89 9.48
N VAL A 743 4.64 33.81 10.09
CA VAL A 743 3.56 34.81 10.11
C VAL A 743 4.01 36.26 10.34
N SER A 744 5.09 36.48 11.09
CA SER A 744 5.60 37.81 11.44
C SER A 744 6.38 38.51 10.34
N ASN A 745 6.95 37.77 9.37
CA ASN A 745 7.84 38.30 8.32
C ASN A 745 7.31 38.10 6.88
N GLY A 746 6.07 37.60 6.72
CA GLY A 746 5.50 37.18 5.44
C GLY A 746 5.79 35.71 5.15
N TYR A 747 5.14 35.15 4.13
CA TYR A 747 5.33 33.75 3.72
C TYR A 747 5.91 33.66 2.33
N TRP A 748 6.83 32.71 2.14
CA TRP A 748 7.03 32.11 0.82
C TRP A 748 5.86 31.15 0.58
N GLU A 749 5.39 31.07 -0.66
CA GLU A 749 4.18 30.31 -0.94
C GLU A 749 4.52 28.93 -1.48
N LYS A 750 5.19 28.84 -2.63
CA LYS A 750 5.55 27.54 -3.21
C LYS A 750 6.80 27.66 -4.07
N GLY A 751 7.73 26.74 -3.90
CA GLY A 751 8.95 26.77 -4.69
C GLY A 751 9.89 25.61 -4.49
N ILE A 752 11.14 25.83 -4.87
CA ILE A 752 12.26 24.89 -4.74
C ILE A 752 13.38 25.60 -3.99
N ALA A 753 14.02 24.90 -3.06
CA ALA A 753 15.13 25.44 -2.29
C ALA A 753 16.43 24.69 -2.57
N TYR A 754 17.54 25.42 -2.53
CA TYR A 754 18.88 24.88 -2.69
C TYR A 754 19.79 25.36 -1.56
N ILE A 755 20.67 24.48 -1.12
CA ILE A 755 21.82 24.81 -0.28
C ILE A 755 23.10 24.53 -1.06
N ASN A 756 23.93 25.56 -1.22
CA ASN A 756 25.07 25.53 -2.13
C ASN A 756 24.63 25.04 -3.52
N LYS A 757 25.14 23.91 -4.00
CA LYS A 757 24.73 23.30 -5.28
C LYS A 757 23.55 22.31 -5.16
N TYR A 758 23.19 21.88 -3.95
CA TYR A 758 22.29 20.75 -3.72
C TYR A 758 20.83 21.19 -3.71
N ASN A 759 20.00 20.48 -4.48
CA ASN A 759 18.55 20.69 -4.53
C ASN A 759 17.87 19.98 -3.35
N LEU A 760 17.35 20.77 -2.40
CA LEU A 760 16.68 20.24 -1.20
C LEU A 760 15.29 19.68 -1.51
N GLY A 761 14.74 20.01 -2.68
CA GLY A 761 13.38 19.67 -3.09
C GLY A 761 12.40 20.83 -2.94
N ARG A 762 11.11 20.49 -2.92
CA ARG A 762 10.01 21.46 -2.99
C ARG A 762 9.57 21.92 -1.61
N TYR A 763 9.26 23.20 -1.46
CA TYR A 763 8.56 23.73 -0.28
C TYR A 763 7.16 24.21 -0.68
N TRP A 764 6.19 24.04 0.22
CA TRP A 764 4.84 24.57 0.06
C TRP A 764 4.15 24.84 1.42
N PRO A 765 4.71 25.74 2.25
CA PRO A 765 4.30 25.94 3.64
C PRO A 765 2.86 26.47 3.80
N VAL A 766 2.30 27.13 2.78
CA VAL A 766 0.89 27.58 2.80
C VAL A 766 -0.10 26.43 2.59
N MET A 767 0.36 25.28 2.10
CA MET A 767 -0.45 24.08 1.92
C MET A 767 -0.19 23.02 3.01
N GLY A 768 1.06 22.88 3.47
CA GLY A 768 1.44 21.87 4.46
C GLY A 768 1.31 20.42 3.94
N PRO A 769 1.53 19.40 4.78
CA PRO A 769 1.82 19.50 6.22
C PRO A 769 3.31 19.77 6.49
N GLN A 770 4.16 19.56 5.49
CA GLN A 770 5.57 19.91 5.56
C GLN A 770 5.76 21.43 5.42
N VAL A 771 6.51 22.03 6.34
CA VAL A 771 6.92 23.43 6.26
C VAL A 771 8.42 23.57 6.05
N THR A 772 9.21 22.79 6.78
CA THR A 772 10.68 22.86 6.70
C THR A 772 11.26 21.84 5.73
N LEU A 773 12.42 22.14 5.14
CA LEU A 773 13.21 21.20 4.37
C LEU A 773 14.45 20.78 5.14
N TYR A 774 14.67 19.47 5.27
CA TYR A 774 15.90 18.93 5.86
C TYR A 774 17.12 19.37 5.05
N THR A 775 18.12 19.89 5.75
CA THR A 775 19.36 20.41 5.17
C THR A 775 20.55 19.69 5.83
N PRO A 776 21.09 18.66 5.17
CA PRO A 776 22.27 17.92 5.65
C PRO A 776 23.46 18.84 5.93
N GLY A 777 24.08 18.73 7.10
CA GLY A 777 25.23 19.51 7.51
C GLY A 777 26.45 19.26 6.63
N ILE A 778 26.60 18.04 6.12
CA ILE A 778 27.65 17.67 5.15
C ILE A 778 27.57 18.43 3.82
N TRP A 779 26.44 19.06 3.51
CA TRP A 779 26.30 19.93 2.34
C TRP A 779 26.69 21.38 2.62
N LEU A 780 26.96 21.73 3.87
CA LEU A 780 27.48 23.03 4.28
C LEU A 780 29.01 23.04 4.23
N ASN A 781 29.58 24.18 3.84
CA ASN A 781 31.00 24.41 3.84
C ASN A 781 31.40 25.22 5.10
N PRO A 782 32.28 24.69 5.97
CA PRO A 782 32.74 25.39 7.17
C PRO A 782 33.83 26.44 6.89
N SER A 783 34.46 26.39 5.71
CA SER A 783 35.62 27.23 5.35
C SER A 783 35.28 28.35 4.37
N THR A 784 34.11 28.31 3.75
CA THR A 784 33.66 29.33 2.79
C THR A 784 32.25 29.79 3.10
N THR A 785 31.84 30.87 2.43
CA THR A 785 30.44 31.29 2.42
C THR A 785 29.57 30.19 1.79
N ASN A 786 28.41 29.96 2.41
CA ASN A 786 27.36 29.10 1.90
C ASN A 786 26.30 29.95 1.22
N SER A 787 25.68 29.43 0.17
CA SER A 787 24.62 30.11 -0.57
C SER A 787 23.29 29.39 -0.40
N ILE A 788 22.21 30.14 -0.24
CA ILE A 788 20.84 29.65 -0.37
C ILE A 788 20.26 30.25 -1.63
N THR A 789 19.63 29.42 -2.44
CA THR A 789 18.86 29.84 -3.60
C THR A 789 17.44 29.31 -3.49
N MET A 790 16.47 30.19 -3.70
CA MET A 790 15.04 29.89 -3.70
C MET A 790 14.48 30.21 -5.08
N ILE A 791 13.79 29.25 -5.69
CA ILE A 791 12.94 29.50 -6.86
C ILE A 791 11.51 29.58 -6.32
N GLU A 792 11.01 30.80 -6.10
CA GLU A 792 9.63 31.04 -5.69
C GLU A 792 8.74 31.13 -6.91
N LEU A 793 7.62 30.42 -6.89
CA LEU A 793 6.77 30.24 -8.06
C LEU A 793 5.44 30.99 -7.95
N GLN A 794 5.12 31.57 -6.80
CA GLN A 794 3.88 32.30 -6.57
C GLN A 794 4.20 33.68 -6.01
N SER A 795 3.91 33.92 -4.74
CA SER A 795 4.21 35.19 -4.08
C SER A 795 5.41 35.06 -3.15
N SER A 796 6.31 36.04 -3.22
CA SER A 796 7.43 36.17 -2.30
C SER A 796 7.14 37.18 -1.18
N PRO A 797 7.65 36.96 0.05
CA PRO A 797 7.55 37.93 1.13
C PRO A 797 8.42 39.17 0.90
N CYS A 798 9.25 39.15 -0.15
CA CYS A 798 10.06 40.28 -0.58
C CYS A 798 9.14 41.42 -1.06
N GLY A 799 8.03 41.13 -1.76
CA GLY A 799 7.08 42.16 -2.21
C GLY A 799 7.80 43.33 -2.92
N SER A 800 7.52 44.56 -2.52
CA SER A 800 8.27 45.77 -2.96
C SER A 800 9.56 46.04 -2.18
N LYS A 801 9.90 45.20 -1.19
CA LYS A 801 11.16 45.28 -0.44
C LYS A 801 12.26 44.62 -1.27
N GLN A 802 13.43 45.27 -1.34
CA GLN A 802 14.60 44.74 -2.06
C GLN A 802 15.13 43.42 -1.48
N THR A 803 14.81 43.13 -0.22
CA THR A 803 15.24 41.92 0.48
C THR A 803 14.11 41.27 1.28
N CYS A 804 14.27 39.98 1.52
CA CYS A 804 13.42 39.10 2.31
C CYS A 804 14.32 38.12 3.04
N SER A 805 13.75 37.23 3.85
CA SER A 805 14.54 36.25 4.59
C SER A 805 13.88 34.89 4.64
N ILE A 806 14.73 33.91 4.94
CA ILE A 806 14.36 32.59 5.46
C ILE A 806 15.02 32.42 6.83
N GLU A 807 14.70 31.31 7.51
CA GLU A 807 15.40 30.90 8.72
C GLU A 807 15.98 29.49 8.56
N LEU A 808 17.15 29.26 9.17
CA LEU A 808 17.72 27.94 9.36
C LEU A 808 17.54 27.58 10.83
N VAL A 809 16.67 26.60 11.11
CA VAL A 809 16.26 26.19 12.45
C VAL A 809 16.81 24.80 12.81
N ASP A 810 16.76 24.42 14.08
CA ASP A 810 17.31 23.17 14.60
C ASP A 810 16.30 22.02 14.70
N CYS A 811 15.02 22.27 14.42
CA CYS A 811 13.96 21.27 14.48
C CYS A 811 13.07 21.29 13.23
N PRO A 812 12.62 20.11 12.76
CA PRO A 812 11.71 20.04 11.64
C PRO A 812 10.30 20.47 12.04
N ILE A 813 9.55 20.96 11.07
CA ILE A 813 8.13 21.24 11.15
C ILE A 813 7.46 20.47 10.00
N LEU A 814 6.94 19.29 10.33
CA LEU A 814 6.28 18.39 9.39
C LEU A 814 4.76 18.32 9.60
N ASP A 815 4.23 18.94 10.65
CA ASP A 815 2.81 18.88 11.02
C ASP A 815 2.12 20.25 11.10
N LYS A 816 2.49 21.17 10.20
CA LYS A 816 1.89 22.51 10.11
C LYS A 816 1.65 22.92 8.65
N PRO A 817 0.78 23.88 8.38
CA PRO A 817 -0.66 23.85 8.52
C PRO A 817 -1.37 23.17 7.33
N THR A 818 -2.36 22.34 7.61
CA THR A 818 -3.31 21.80 6.62
C THR A 818 -4.62 22.60 6.71
N LEU A 819 -4.86 23.53 5.78
CA LEU A 819 -6.04 24.43 5.74
C LEU A 819 -7.18 23.90 4.85
N VAL A 820 -7.43 22.60 4.80
CA VAL A 820 -8.59 22.07 4.07
C VAL A 820 -9.85 22.29 4.90
N SER A 821 -10.49 23.47 4.77
CA SER A 821 -11.94 23.75 4.94
C SER A 821 -12.40 24.97 5.76
N GLU A 822 -11.63 26.04 5.97
CA GLU A 822 -12.23 27.26 6.56
C GLU A 822 -11.88 28.56 5.81
N ARG A 823 -12.62 28.83 4.71
CA ARG A 823 -13.10 30.16 4.28
C ARG A 823 -12.11 31.33 4.04
N LEU A 824 -10.78 31.18 4.14
CA LEU A 824 -9.89 32.35 4.31
C LEU A 824 -8.97 32.76 3.13
N LEU A 825 -8.81 31.97 2.06
CA LEU A 825 -8.19 32.49 0.82
C LEU A 825 -9.19 33.29 -0.05
N PHE A 826 -10.48 33.24 0.28
CA PHE A 826 -11.58 33.97 -0.38
C PHE A 826 -11.62 35.50 -0.12
N LYS A 827 -10.50 36.12 0.29
CA LYS A 827 -10.43 37.59 0.48
C LYS A 827 -9.31 38.31 -0.27
N ARG A 828 -8.54 37.66 -1.15
CA ARG A 828 -7.56 38.36 -2.01
C ARG A 828 -8.01 38.61 -3.45
N GLN A 829 -9.29 38.38 -3.77
CA GLN A 829 -9.95 38.84 -5.02
C GLN A 829 -10.77 40.13 -4.83
N ARG A 830 -10.37 41.00 -3.90
CA ARG A 830 -10.81 42.40 -3.91
C ARG A 830 -9.62 43.27 -3.57
N TYR A 831 -8.84 43.64 -4.58
CA TYR A 831 -8.36 45.01 -4.83
C TYR A 831 -7.87 45.11 -6.27
#